data_AF-A0A553NVK3-F1
#
_entry.id   AF-A0A553NVK3-F1
#
_cell.length_a   1.000
_cell.length_b   1.000
_cell.length_c   1.000
_cell.angle_alpha   90.00
_cell.angle_beta   90.00
_cell.angle_gamma   90.00
#
_symmetry.space_group_name_H-M   'P 1'
#
loop_
_entity.id
_entity.type
_entity.pdbx_description
1 polymer ?
#
loop_
_entity_poly.entity_id
_entity_poly.type
_entity_poly.pdbx_seq_one_letter_code
_entity_poly.pdbx_strand_id
1 'polypeptide(L)'
;MGTGVDMAQSDGKTMHIPKKICWTLALLALLACLAVGLIVYFVGVSGDCVPIITNEAQNGKPGASDITPKVTDVRLPLHLIPVKYKVQLVPFIIPDNYTIKGYTEISMHCEKAASNVTVHIKDLDLDEDSIRLEDDRGQSLKISEHTYDEEREFYIAQLPADLEPRRNYTLKIHFVAKLDASLKGFYRSTYQDNLGNDVVIATTQFQATDARKAFPCFDEPALKAKFEISLGRTRKHSSISNMPIKADGLGVPMDGTDEYVWDHYEESVPMSTYLLAFVVSDFEYETSAPTGNNVRFRIWARKNALDQIAYAKSIGANILKFFEDYFDEPYPLPKQDMIAIPDFGAGAMENWGLITYRETALLYKPGVSALNYKQRIAVVVSHELAHQWFGNLVTPSWWTDLWLNEGFASYVEYIGVDAVEPGMKILEQFITSELQSVMRIDALTSSHPISITVKHPDEVAEIFDRISYSKGATIIRMMDHFLTTDTFRRGLSNYLKAKRFQAAEQDDLWQFLTEQAHKDNKLARDVTVKDIMDTWTLQMGFPVVNVERNYNTNTASVSQERFLNGNEDEETNDGHDYQWWVPLTFTGVDQSFEDTFPKTWLKPKDKAIKVTGMPDRTTAVIFNVQESSYYRVNYDIKNWQLIIDQLNTDHTLIHVNNRAQIIDDAFNLARAGRLNYTIALGVTQYLSREIEFIPWKAALYGFGYIDTMLERTPAYGEFQRYMKTLIHPLYNRLGFQPKSSDSHLEVSLRASTISWACSVGIQECKEKAKVEYKRWMDMINPDAPGANPINVDQKRPVYCSAIAQGGEEEWDFGWQRYLNSNVGSEKSTILAGLSCSKKLWILNRYLNMSLTEGSGIRSQDGRSVVSNIASNNVGRDITFDFIREKWDVVLDYYAGSSFAISGLLKNVLKDRNTQFDIDEIVQFQENQEGKLSTGQREVKQAIEKGQNNIQWMKANYLTIYDYLKARNTEGRKF
;
A
#
# COMPACT_ATOMS: atom_id res chain seq x y z
N MET A 1 -80.70 -19.97 1.58
CA MET A 1 -81.39 -20.07 0.28
C MET A 1 -80.36 -19.91 -0.83
N GLY A 2 -80.12 -20.98 -1.59
CA GLY A 2 -79.55 -21.08 -2.95
C GLY A 2 -78.13 -20.57 -3.24
N THR A 3 -77.21 -21.23 -3.96
CA THR A 3 -77.07 -22.60 -4.53
C THR A 3 -75.75 -22.62 -5.32
N GLY A 4 -75.00 -23.73 -5.26
CA GLY A 4 -74.01 -24.17 -6.27
C GLY A 4 -72.52 -23.99 -5.90
N VAL A 5 -71.59 -24.93 -6.12
CA VAL A 5 -71.56 -26.26 -6.76
C VAL A 5 -70.37 -27.06 -6.19
N ASP A 6 -70.56 -28.38 -6.14
CA ASP A 6 -69.73 -29.57 -5.81
C ASP A 6 -68.20 -29.53 -5.60
N MET A 7 -67.81 -30.30 -4.57
CA MET A 7 -66.47 -30.84 -4.31
C MET A 7 -66.24 -32.13 -5.11
N ALA A 8 -65.03 -32.30 -5.64
CA ALA A 8 -64.52 -33.60 -6.11
C ALA A 8 -63.18 -33.93 -5.42
N GLN A 9 -63.08 -35.15 -4.89
CA GLN A 9 -61.87 -35.77 -4.33
C GLN A 9 -60.89 -36.21 -5.44
N SER A 10 -59.59 -36.21 -5.12
CA SER A 10 -58.57 -37.03 -5.79
C SER A 10 -57.42 -37.34 -4.83
N ASP A 11 -57.07 -38.62 -4.75
CA ASP A 11 -56.24 -39.31 -3.75
C ASP A 11 -54.73 -39.01 -3.83
N GLY A 12 -54.09 -38.81 -2.66
CA GLY A 12 -52.64 -38.79 -2.49
C GLY A 12 -52.15 -39.98 -1.66
N LYS A 13 -51.73 -41.07 -2.32
CA LYS A 13 -51.13 -42.26 -1.70
C LYS A 13 -49.73 -41.96 -1.13
N THR A 14 -49.55 -42.13 0.18
CA THR A 14 -48.22 -42.23 0.81
C THR A 14 -47.52 -43.53 0.44
N MET A 15 -46.38 -43.45 -0.23
CA MET A 15 -45.55 -44.59 -0.63
C MET A 15 -44.67 -45.04 0.56
N HIS A 16 -45.09 -46.11 1.23
CA HIS A 16 -44.30 -46.72 2.31
C HIS A 16 -43.22 -47.62 1.69
N ILE A 17 -41.96 -47.20 1.70
CA ILE A 17 -40.83 -48.06 1.32
C ILE A 17 -40.56 -49.02 2.49
N PRO A 18 -40.67 -50.36 2.29
CA PRO A 18 -40.38 -51.33 3.34
C PRO A 18 -38.92 -51.20 3.78
N LYS A 19 -38.66 -51.22 5.09
CA LYS A 19 -37.30 -51.17 5.68
C LYS A 19 -36.33 -52.17 5.02
N LYS A 20 -36.83 -53.32 4.55
CA LYS A 20 -36.01 -54.31 3.83
C LYS A 20 -35.39 -53.73 2.55
N ILE A 21 -36.10 -52.91 1.78
CA ILE A 21 -35.60 -52.31 0.53
C ILE A 21 -34.51 -51.26 0.81
N CYS A 22 -34.64 -50.47 1.88
CA CYS A 22 -33.56 -49.54 2.29
C CYS A 22 -32.28 -50.28 2.72
N TRP A 23 -32.43 -51.40 3.45
CA TRP A 23 -31.28 -52.22 3.81
C TRP A 23 -30.61 -52.86 2.59
N THR A 24 -31.39 -53.31 1.60
CA THR A 24 -30.82 -53.87 0.35
C THR A 24 -30.07 -52.80 -0.46
N LEU A 25 -30.61 -51.58 -0.55
CA LEU A 25 -29.96 -50.47 -1.26
C LEU A 25 -28.69 -49.99 -0.54
N ALA A 26 -28.69 -49.94 0.78
CA ALA A 26 -27.50 -49.61 1.56
C ALA A 26 -26.41 -50.69 1.43
N LEU A 27 -26.80 -51.97 1.41
CA LEU A 27 -25.87 -53.10 1.21
C LEU A 27 -25.26 -53.08 -0.21
N LEU A 28 -26.06 -52.77 -1.22
CA LEU A 28 -25.60 -52.64 -2.61
C LEU A 28 -24.62 -51.47 -2.78
N ALA A 29 -24.87 -50.33 -2.14
CA ALA A 29 -23.95 -49.19 -2.15
C ALA A 29 -22.61 -49.51 -1.47
N LEU A 30 -22.64 -50.26 -0.36
CA LEU A 30 -21.44 -50.72 0.35
C LEU A 30 -20.64 -51.73 -0.47
N LEU A 31 -21.31 -52.66 -1.14
CA LEU A 31 -20.67 -53.63 -2.05
C LEU A 31 -20.06 -52.94 -3.27
N ALA A 32 -20.69 -51.90 -3.81
CA ALA A 32 -20.14 -51.10 -4.91
C ALA A 32 -18.86 -50.35 -4.49
N CYS A 33 -18.82 -49.76 -3.29
CA CYS A 33 -17.63 -49.10 -2.76
C CYS A 33 -16.47 -50.09 -2.51
N LEU A 34 -16.79 -51.28 -2.00
CA LEU A 34 -15.80 -52.37 -1.83
C LEU A 34 -15.26 -52.87 -3.17
N ALA A 35 -16.10 -53.01 -4.19
CA ALA A 35 -15.67 -53.39 -5.53
C ALA A 35 -14.73 -52.36 -6.17
N VAL A 36 -15.02 -51.06 -6.02
CA VAL A 36 -14.14 -49.98 -6.50
C VAL A 36 -12.82 -49.98 -5.73
N GLY A 37 -12.84 -50.14 -4.41
CA GLY A 37 -11.62 -50.25 -3.60
C GLY A 37 -10.75 -51.46 -3.98
N LEU A 38 -11.36 -52.60 -4.27
CA LEU A 38 -10.65 -53.80 -4.73
C LEU A 38 -10.10 -53.65 -6.16
N ILE A 39 -10.82 -52.97 -7.07
CA ILE A 39 -10.32 -52.70 -8.43
C ILE A 39 -9.10 -51.76 -8.37
N VAL A 40 -9.13 -50.71 -7.54
CA VAL A 40 -7.98 -49.81 -7.35
C VAL A 40 -6.79 -50.56 -6.72
N TYR A 41 -7.05 -51.44 -5.76
CA TYR A 41 -6.01 -52.25 -5.11
C TYR A 41 -5.37 -53.28 -6.05
N PHE A 42 -6.16 -53.98 -6.88
CA PHE A 42 -5.65 -55.01 -7.79
C PHE A 42 -5.10 -54.48 -9.12
N VAL A 43 -5.51 -53.29 -9.57
CA VAL A 43 -4.92 -52.62 -10.75
C VAL A 43 -3.64 -51.84 -10.38
N GLY A 44 -3.47 -51.44 -9.12
CA GLY A 44 -2.27 -50.74 -8.64
C GLY A 44 -1.08 -51.63 -8.27
N VAL A 45 -1.26 -52.96 -8.23
CA VAL A 45 -0.22 -53.90 -7.75
C VAL A 45 -0.12 -55.11 -8.69
N SER A 46 0.44 -54.94 -9.89
CA SER A 46 1.29 -55.91 -10.60
C SER A 46 1.54 -55.52 -12.07
N GLY A 47 2.81 -55.30 -12.39
CA GLY A 47 3.33 -55.01 -13.73
C GLY A 47 4.86 -54.90 -13.64
N ASP A 48 5.51 -56.07 -13.54
CA ASP A 48 6.87 -56.33 -13.05
C ASP A 48 8.05 -55.81 -13.88
N CYS A 49 9.16 -55.64 -13.15
CA CYS A 49 10.54 -55.42 -13.59
C CYS A 49 11.22 -56.69 -14.14
N VAL A 50 12.17 -56.52 -15.08
CA VAL A 50 13.31 -57.44 -15.37
C VAL A 50 14.49 -56.57 -15.93
N PRO A 51 15.79 -56.95 -15.85
CA PRO A 51 16.76 -56.28 -14.98
C PRO A 51 17.98 -55.70 -15.76
N ILE A 52 18.67 -54.71 -15.18
CA ILE A 52 20.06 -54.44 -15.58
C ILE A 52 20.96 -54.48 -14.33
N ILE A 53 22.06 -55.19 -14.55
CA ILE A 53 23.07 -55.65 -13.62
C ILE A 53 23.85 -54.49 -13.00
N THR A 54 24.23 -54.74 -11.74
CA THR A 54 25.05 -53.97 -10.80
C THR A 54 26.26 -53.25 -11.38
N ASN A 55 26.51 -52.03 -10.89
CA ASN A 55 27.85 -51.63 -10.43
C ASN A 55 27.77 -50.63 -9.26
N GLU A 56 28.67 -50.85 -8.31
CA GLU A 56 28.75 -50.25 -6.98
C GLU A 56 29.15 -48.76 -7.01
N ALA A 57 28.52 -48.01 -6.10
CA ALA A 57 29.01 -46.85 -5.36
C ALA A 57 30.07 -45.91 -5.99
N GLN A 58 29.63 -44.69 -6.33
CA GLN A 58 30.28 -43.47 -5.87
C GLN A 58 29.24 -42.40 -5.48
N ASN A 59 29.47 -41.80 -4.31
CA ASN A 59 28.73 -40.68 -3.74
C ASN A 59 28.52 -39.54 -4.75
N GLY A 60 27.26 -39.23 -5.08
CA GLY A 60 26.86 -38.00 -5.73
C GLY A 60 25.72 -37.37 -4.94
N LYS A 61 25.98 -36.24 -4.27
CA LYS A 61 24.93 -35.37 -3.70
C LYS A 61 23.91 -35.02 -4.79
N PRO A 62 22.62 -34.83 -4.48
CA PRO A 62 21.69 -34.25 -5.44
C PRO A 62 22.24 -32.89 -5.84
N GLY A 63 22.40 -32.67 -7.14
CA GLY A 63 22.87 -31.40 -7.69
C GLY A 63 21.98 -30.28 -7.20
N ALA A 64 22.60 -29.30 -6.55
CA ALA A 64 22.00 -27.98 -6.39
C ALA A 64 21.52 -27.53 -7.77
N SER A 65 20.29 -27.02 -7.86
CA SER A 65 19.94 -26.13 -8.95
C SER A 65 21.07 -25.09 -9.04
N ASP A 66 21.68 -24.94 -10.21
CA ASP A 66 22.59 -23.83 -10.49
C ASP A 66 21.75 -22.55 -10.42
N ILE A 67 21.53 -22.05 -9.20
CA ILE A 67 21.23 -20.65 -8.97
C ILE A 67 22.57 -19.97 -9.22
N THR A 68 22.83 -19.61 -10.48
CA THR A 68 23.89 -18.67 -10.79
C THR A 68 23.72 -17.46 -9.87
N PRO A 69 24.73 -17.08 -9.07
CA PRO A 69 24.63 -15.93 -8.21
C PRO A 69 24.26 -14.72 -9.08
N LYS A 70 23.14 -14.06 -8.78
CA LYS A 70 22.75 -12.82 -9.48
C LYS A 70 23.93 -11.86 -9.45
N VAL A 71 24.26 -11.28 -10.60
CA VAL A 71 25.23 -10.18 -10.67
C VAL A 71 24.82 -9.06 -9.72
N THR A 72 25.71 -8.72 -8.79
CA THR A 72 25.50 -7.63 -7.82
C THR A 72 26.21 -6.33 -8.21
N ASP A 73 27.05 -6.36 -9.24
CA ASP A 73 27.73 -5.18 -9.79
C ASP A 73 26.94 -4.66 -10.99
N VAL A 74 25.83 -4.00 -10.69
CA VAL A 74 24.83 -3.49 -11.65
C VAL A 74 24.86 -1.97 -11.79
N ARG A 75 25.86 -1.31 -11.19
CA ARG A 75 25.99 0.15 -11.18
C ARG A 75 26.69 0.60 -12.45
N LEU A 76 26.23 1.72 -13.01
CA LEU A 76 26.92 2.34 -14.13
C LEU A 76 28.29 2.87 -13.70
N PRO A 77 29.31 2.74 -14.56
CA PRO A 77 30.58 3.42 -14.36
C PRO A 77 30.39 4.95 -14.33
N LEU A 78 30.97 5.63 -13.34
CA LEU A 78 30.88 7.09 -13.19
C LEU A 78 31.95 7.85 -13.99
N HIS A 79 32.48 7.28 -15.06
CA HIS A 79 33.46 7.96 -15.92
C HIS A 79 32.80 8.93 -16.91
N LEU A 80 31.52 8.71 -17.24
CA LEU A 80 30.70 9.57 -18.10
C LEU A 80 29.43 9.93 -17.34
N ILE A 81 29.14 11.23 -17.27
CA ILE A 81 27.97 11.76 -16.58
C ILE A 81 27.04 12.40 -17.62
N PRO A 82 25.74 12.03 -17.68
CA PRO A 82 24.81 12.64 -18.62
C PRO A 82 24.57 14.11 -18.28
N VAL A 83 24.45 14.95 -19.30
CA VAL A 83 24.20 16.39 -19.17
C VAL A 83 22.85 16.76 -19.78
N LYS A 84 22.57 16.24 -20.97
CA LYS A 84 21.33 16.53 -21.71
C LYS A 84 20.92 15.32 -22.55
N TYR A 85 19.62 15.10 -22.62
CA TYR A 85 18.95 14.18 -23.52
C TYR A 85 18.08 14.94 -24.51
N LYS A 86 18.10 14.53 -25.77
CA LYS A 86 17.05 14.82 -26.74
C LYS A 86 16.39 13.50 -27.11
N VAL A 87 15.10 13.36 -26.81
CA VAL A 87 14.35 12.13 -26.98
C VAL A 87 13.17 12.39 -27.92
N GLN A 88 13.09 11.62 -29.01
CA GLN A 88 12.00 11.68 -29.98
C GLN A 88 11.32 10.31 -30.04
N LEU A 89 10.01 10.26 -29.78
CA LEU A 89 9.26 9.00 -29.71
C LEU A 89 7.98 9.10 -30.54
N VAL A 90 7.70 8.09 -31.34
CA VAL A 90 6.45 7.93 -32.09
C VAL A 90 5.77 6.63 -31.65
N PRO A 91 4.85 6.67 -30.66
CA PRO A 91 4.03 5.52 -30.31
C PRO A 91 2.97 5.25 -31.39
N PHE A 92 2.95 4.02 -31.89
CA PHE A 92 1.87 3.52 -32.74
C PHE A 92 0.77 2.96 -31.83
N ILE A 93 -0.36 3.67 -31.77
CA ILE A 93 -1.59 3.25 -31.06
C ILE A 93 -2.68 2.90 -32.08
N ILE A 94 -2.32 2.05 -33.03
CA ILE A 94 -3.23 1.55 -34.07
C ILE A 94 -3.42 0.04 -33.90
N PRO A 95 -4.59 -0.52 -34.25
CA PRO A 95 -4.78 -1.96 -34.29
C PRO A 95 -3.62 -2.64 -35.05
N ASP A 96 -3.15 -3.77 -34.54
CA ASP A 96 -2.06 -4.60 -35.10
C ASP A 96 -0.63 -4.02 -35.07
N ASN A 97 -0.44 -2.76 -34.65
CA ASN A 97 0.90 -2.20 -34.46
C ASN A 97 1.00 -1.38 -33.17
N TYR A 98 1.65 -1.98 -32.16
CA TYR A 98 1.91 -1.41 -30.84
C TYR A 98 3.42 -1.32 -30.59
N THR A 99 4.10 -0.59 -31.45
CA THR A 99 5.54 -0.31 -31.35
C THR A 99 5.76 1.17 -31.08
N ILE A 100 6.98 1.51 -30.66
CA ILE A 100 7.45 2.89 -30.54
C ILE A 100 8.68 3.01 -31.40
N LYS A 101 8.69 3.94 -32.37
CA LYS A 101 9.92 4.33 -33.04
C LYS A 101 10.59 5.44 -32.25
N GLY A 102 11.86 5.26 -31.93
CA GLY A 102 12.60 6.15 -31.06
C GLY A 102 13.91 6.64 -31.64
N TYR A 103 14.31 7.84 -31.20
CA TYR A 103 15.64 8.40 -31.36
C TYR A 103 16.05 9.05 -30.03
N THR A 104 17.26 8.75 -29.56
CA THR A 104 17.85 9.42 -28.40
C THR A 104 19.22 9.99 -28.76
N GLU A 105 19.49 11.19 -28.26
CA GLU A 105 20.78 11.85 -28.31
C GLU A 105 21.18 12.23 -26.88
N ILE A 106 22.33 11.72 -26.43
CA ILE A 106 22.80 11.83 -25.06
C ILE A 106 24.11 12.61 -25.06
N SER A 107 24.06 13.86 -24.59
CA SER A 107 25.25 14.65 -24.31
C SER A 107 25.82 14.28 -22.95
N MET A 108 27.10 13.95 -22.89
CA MET A 108 27.79 13.44 -21.70
C MET A 108 29.07 14.23 -21.43
N HIS A 109 29.41 14.37 -20.16
CA HIS A 109 30.70 14.88 -19.70
C HIS A 109 31.61 13.73 -19.25
N CYS A 110 32.84 13.67 -19.75
CA CYS A 110 33.82 12.66 -19.37
C CYS A 110 34.60 13.11 -18.13
N GLU A 111 34.30 12.55 -16.96
CA GLU A 111 34.98 12.86 -15.71
C GLU A 111 36.36 12.18 -15.63
N LYS A 112 36.45 10.96 -16.16
CA LYS A 112 37.66 10.13 -16.17
C LYS A 112 37.79 9.44 -17.52
N ALA A 113 39.02 9.12 -17.91
CA ALA A 113 39.29 8.45 -19.18
C ALA A 113 38.46 7.17 -19.29
N ALA A 114 37.79 6.98 -20.43
CA ALA A 114 36.79 5.94 -20.62
C ALA A 114 37.03 5.19 -21.94
N SER A 115 37.22 3.87 -21.85
CA SER A 115 37.41 3.00 -23.02
C SER A 115 36.10 2.56 -23.67
N ASN A 116 34.95 2.91 -23.09
CA ASN A 116 33.63 2.60 -23.60
C ASN A 116 32.59 3.65 -23.18
N VAL A 117 31.41 3.55 -23.78
CA VAL A 117 30.19 4.24 -23.34
C VAL A 117 29.16 3.17 -22.96
N THR A 118 28.72 3.18 -21.71
CA THR A 118 27.73 2.21 -21.19
C THR A 118 26.44 2.91 -20.79
N VAL A 119 25.30 2.41 -21.25
CA VAL A 119 23.96 2.91 -20.88
C VAL A 119 23.03 1.75 -20.59
N HIS A 120 21.96 2.00 -19.83
CA HIS A 120 20.92 1.01 -19.61
C HIS A 120 20.00 0.87 -20.83
N ILE A 121 19.64 -0.37 -21.15
CA ILE A 121 18.57 -0.72 -22.10
C ILE A 121 17.81 -1.96 -21.61
N LYS A 122 16.51 -2.04 -21.93
CA LYS A 122 15.73 -3.27 -21.70
C LYS A 122 14.59 -3.37 -22.71
N ASP A 123 14.44 -4.54 -23.33
CA ASP A 123 13.38 -4.80 -24.32
C ASP A 123 13.36 -3.77 -25.48
N LEU A 124 14.54 -3.28 -25.87
CA LEU A 124 14.76 -2.34 -26.98
C LEU A 124 15.51 -3.03 -28.13
N ASP A 125 15.06 -2.78 -29.36
CA ASP A 125 15.77 -3.17 -30.58
C ASP A 125 16.56 -1.96 -31.11
N LEU A 126 17.88 -2.00 -31.01
CA LEU A 126 18.76 -0.90 -31.42
C LEU A 126 19.18 -1.06 -32.88
N ASP A 127 19.09 0.02 -33.67
CA ASP A 127 19.67 0.06 -35.00
C ASP A 127 21.17 0.39 -34.90
N GLU A 128 22.03 -0.63 -34.78
CA GLU A 128 23.48 -0.49 -34.63
C GLU A 128 24.12 0.36 -35.73
N ASP A 129 23.63 0.21 -36.98
CA ASP A 129 24.11 0.98 -38.12
C ASP A 129 23.81 2.47 -38.00
N SER A 130 22.85 2.85 -37.16
CA SER A 130 22.51 4.25 -36.85
C SER A 130 23.34 4.84 -35.72
N ILE A 131 24.04 4.03 -34.92
CA ILE A 131 24.67 4.50 -33.68
C ILE A 131 25.91 5.34 -34.00
N ARG A 132 25.96 6.56 -33.46
CA ARG A 132 27.07 7.50 -33.66
C ARG A 132 27.54 8.04 -32.32
N LEU A 133 28.85 8.07 -32.11
CA LEU A 133 29.50 8.79 -31.04
C LEU A 133 30.26 9.97 -31.63
N GLU A 134 30.05 11.17 -31.12
CA GLU A 134 30.71 12.39 -31.59
C GLU A 134 31.45 13.08 -30.43
N ASP A 135 32.57 13.73 -30.74
CA ASP A 135 33.27 14.61 -29.81
C ASP A 135 32.66 16.04 -29.76
N ASP A 136 33.20 16.90 -28.91
CA ASP A 136 32.78 18.29 -28.74
C ASP A 136 32.87 19.17 -30.02
N ARG A 137 33.52 18.70 -31.09
CA ARG A 137 33.61 19.36 -32.41
C ARG A 137 32.64 18.76 -33.43
N GLY A 138 31.83 17.77 -33.03
CA GLY A 138 30.97 17.01 -33.93
C GLY A 138 31.75 16.01 -34.79
N GLN A 139 33.00 15.70 -34.44
CA GLN A 139 33.77 14.68 -35.15
C GLN A 139 33.29 13.29 -34.70
N SER A 140 32.86 12.49 -35.68
CA SER A 140 32.46 11.10 -35.43
C SER A 140 33.66 10.26 -34.97
N LEU A 141 33.49 9.58 -33.85
CA LEU A 141 34.41 8.63 -33.25
C LEU A 141 34.03 7.22 -33.66
N LYS A 142 35.04 6.38 -33.94
CA LYS A 142 34.82 4.98 -34.33
C LYS A 142 34.41 4.18 -33.09
N ILE A 143 33.29 3.48 -33.19
CA ILE A 143 32.91 2.41 -32.27
C ILE A 143 33.52 1.12 -32.80
N SER A 144 34.26 0.38 -31.97
CA SER A 144 34.93 -0.85 -32.39
C SER A 144 34.02 -2.06 -32.31
N GLU A 145 33.12 -2.09 -31.32
CA GLU A 145 32.24 -3.22 -31.04
C GLU A 145 31.00 -2.75 -30.26
N HIS A 146 29.87 -3.41 -30.52
CA HIS A 146 28.62 -3.28 -29.77
C HIS A 146 28.46 -4.52 -28.88
N THR A 147 28.31 -4.32 -27.58
CA THR A 147 28.13 -5.41 -26.60
C THR A 147 26.85 -5.21 -25.80
N TYR A 148 26.18 -6.31 -25.50
CA TYR A 148 24.94 -6.35 -24.71
C TYR A 148 25.15 -7.21 -23.48
N ASP A 149 24.78 -6.68 -22.31
CA ASP A 149 24.77 -7.42 -21.05
C ASP A 149 23.33 -7.47 -20.55
N GLU A 150 22.63 -8.57 -20.86
CA GLU A 150 21.21 -8.73 -20.51
C GLU A 150 20.99 -8.80 -18.99
N GLU A 151 21.96 -9.30 -18.22
CA GLU A 151 21.82 -9.46 -16.77
C GLU A 151 21.92 -8.10 -16.06
N ARG A 152 22.83 -7.22 -16.51
CA ARG A 152 22.94 -5.83 -16.02
C ARG A 152 22.02 -4.85 -16.75
N GLU A 153 21.34 -5.30 -17.80
CA GLU A 153 20.51 -4.49 -18.68
C GLU A 153 21.31 -3.35 -19.34
N PHE A 154 22.50 -3.66 -19.85
CA PHE A 154 23.40 -2.68 -20.48
C PHE A 154 23.55 -2.86 -21.99
N TYR A 155 23.71 -1.73 -22.66
CA TYR A 155 24.38 -1.60 -23.94
C TYR A 155 25.74 -0.93 -23.75
N ILE A 156 26.77 -1.47 -24.39
CA ILE A 156 28.15 -0.99 -24.28
C ILE A 156 28.72 -0.75 -25.68
N ALA A 157 29.07 0.49 -25.98
CA ALA A 157 29.84 0.86 -27.16
C ALA A 157 31.33 0.87 -26.83
N GLN A 158 32.08 -0.13 -27.30
CA GLN A 158 33.53 -0.23 -27.09
C GLN A 158 34.27 0.71 -28.02
N LEU A 159 35.36 1.32 -27.53
CA LEU A 159 36.14 2.31 -28.27
C LEU A 159 37.57 1.82 -28.52
N PRO A 160 38.16 2.13 -29.69
CA PRO A 160 39.55 1.77 -29.99
C PRO A 160 40.58 2.64 -29.24
N ALA A 161 40.14 3.75 -28.64
CA ALA A 161 40.95 4.64 -27.83
C ALA A 161 40.08 5.31 -26.75
N ASP A 162 40.70 5.63 -25.61
CA ASP A 162 39.99 6.24 -24.48
C ASP A 162 39.46 7.64 -24.82
N LEU A 163 38.27 7.93 -24.33
CA LEU A 163 37.74 9.29 -24.24
C LEU A 163 38.60 10.12 -23.28
N GLU A 164 38.81 11.38 -23.62
CA GLU A 164 39.66 12.28 -22.86
C GLU A 164 38.87 12.88 -21.67
N PRO A 165 39.45 12.87 -20.45
CA PRO A 165 38.84 13.54 -19.31
C PRO A 165 38.59 15.04 -19.59
N ARG A 166 37.52 15.56 -18.99
CA ARG A 166 37.05 16.95 -19.05
C ARG A 166 36.60 17.40 -20.44
N ARG A 167 36.29 16.47 -21.35
CA ARG A 167 35.64 16.75 -22.65
C ARG A 167 34.20 16.26 -22.69
N ASN A 168 33.45 16.77 -23.65
CA ASN A 168 32.07 16.41 -23.88
C ASN A 168 31.94 15.51 -25.11
N TYR A 169 30.98 14.60 -25.05
CA TYR A 169 30.69 13.64 -26.10
C TYR A 169 29.20 13.49 -26.29
N THR A 170 28.77 13.10 -27.49
CA THR A 170 27.36 12.90 -27.82
C THR A 170 27.14 11.53 -28.43
N LEU A 171 26.29 10.71 -27.79
CA LEU A 171 25.85 9.41 -28.31
C LEU A 171 24.46 9.54 -28.95
N LYS A 172 24.31 9.08 -30.18
CA LYS A 172 23.04 9.10 -30.95
C LYS A 172 22.62 7.68 -31.30
N ILE A 173 21.36 7.33 -31.05
CA ILE A 173 20.83 5.96 -31.24
C ILE A 173 19.40 6.02 -31.78
N HIS A 174 19.12 5.33 -32.89
CA HIS A 174 17.75 4.96 -33.28
C HIS A 174 17.39 3.58 -32.73
N PHE A 175 16.13 3.41 -32.34
CA PHE A 175 15.65 2.17 -31.74
C PHE A 175 14.15 1.95 -31.97
N VAL A 176 13.70 0.72 -31.75
CA VAL A 176 12.30 0.34 -31.68
C VAL A 176 12.02 -0.28 -30.31
N ALA A 177 10.94 0.17 -29.65
CA ALA A 177 10.45 -0.40 -28.39
C ALA A 177 9.03 -0.97 -28.56
N LYS A 178 8.57 -1.76 -27.59
CA LYS A 178 7.19 -2.28 -27.54
C LYS A 178 6.29 -1.38 -26.69
N LEU A 179 5.06 -1.19 -27.13
CA LEU A 179 4.00 -0.50 -26.38
C LEU A 179 3.01 -1.54 -25.81
N ASP A 180 3.47 -2.33 -24.85
CA ASP A 180 2.69 -3.43 -24.28
C ASP A 180 1.71 -2.97 -23.18
N ALA A 181 1.00 -3.91 -22.56
CA ALA A 181 0.05 -3.66 -21.47
C ALA A 181 0.61 -3.99 -20.08
N SER A 182 1.94 -3.99 -19.90
CA SER A 182 2.61 -4.39 -18.65
C SER A 182 2.48 -3.39 -17.50
N LEU A 183 1.99 -2.17 -17.78
CA LEU A 183 1.92 -1.03 -16.84
C LEU A 183 3.29 -0.50 -16.40
N LYS A 184 4.35 -0.77 -17.17
CA LYS A 184 5.74 -0.34 -16.94
C LYS A 184 6.37 0.21 -18.22
N GLY A 185 7.37 1.07 -18.09
CA GLY A 185 8.04 1.68 -19.25
C GLY A 185 7.08 2.62 -19.98
N PHE A 186 7.13 2.62 -21.32
CA PHE A 186 6.12 3.28 -22.15
C PHE A 186 5.11 2.23 -22.61
N TYR A 187 3.88 2.31 -22.10
CA TYR A 187 2.88 1.25 -22.22
C TYR A 187 1.53 1.78 -22.71
N ARG A 188 0.64 0.86 -23.12
CA ARG A 188 -0.74 1.19 -23.53
C ARG A 188 -1.75 0.92 -22.42
N SER A 189 -2.74 1.80 -22.31
CA SER A 189 -3.93 1.61 -21.44
C SER A 189 -5.20 1.75 -22.27
N THR A 190 -6.31 1.18 -21.78
CA THR A 190 -7.59 1.17 -22.50
C THR A 190 -8.76 1.66 -21.64
N TYR A 191 -9.73 2.31 -22.28
CA TYR A 191 -10.99 2.68 -21.63
C TYR A 191 -12.16 2.64 -22.60
N GLN A 192 -13.39 2.65 -22.06
CA GLN A 192 -14.61 2.69 -22.86
C GLN A 192 -15.15 4.12 -22.94
N ASP A 193 -15.40 4.57 -24.17
CA ASP A 193 -16.05 5.85 -24.45
C ASP A 193 -17.56 5.80 -24.13
N ASN A 194 -18.27 6.90 -24.40
CA ASN A 194 -19.72 7.00 -24.18
C ASN A 194 -20.56 6.10 -25.10
N LEU A 195 -19.98 5.58 -26.18
CA LEU A 195 -20.62 4.69 -27.13
C LEU A 195 -20.30 3.22 -26.84
N GLY A 196 -19.43 2.95 -25.85
CA GLY A 196 -18.96 1.62 -25.50
C GLY A 196 -17.81 1.11 -26.37
N ASN A 197 -17.16 1.97 -27.16
CA ASN A 197 -15.98 1.59 -27.93
C ASN A 197 -14.73 1.61 -27.05
N ASP A 198 -13.82 0.66 -27.30
CA ASP A 198 -12.50 0.65 -26.65
C ASP A 198 -11.59 1.71 -27.30
N VAL A 199 -11.01 2.56 -26.45
CA VAL A 199 -10.06 3.62 -26.82
C VAL A 199 -8.71 3.30 -26.19
N VAL A 200 -7.65 3.33 -27.00
CA VAL A 200 -6.27 3.08 -26.57
C VAL A 200 -5.54 4.41 -26.34
N ILE A 201 -4.82 4.50 -25.24
CA ILE A 201 -3.89 5.60 -24.93
C ILE A 201 -2.49 5.04 -24.69
N ALA A 202 -1.47 5.88 -24.85
CA ALA A 202 -0.08 5.55 -24.47
C ALA A 202 0.34 6.42 -23.27
N THR A 203 0.98 5.83 -22.26
CA THR A 203 1.41 6.50 -21.03
C THR A 203 2.66 5.84 -20.43
N THR A 204 3.34 6.53 -19.53
CA THR A 204 4.61 6.07 -18.94
C THR A 204 4.49 5.71 -17.46
N GLN A 205 5.31 4.76 -17.01
CA GLN A 205 5.64 4.51 -15.61
C GLN A 205 7.11 4.05 -15.54
N PHE A 206 8.02 4.92 -15.07
CA PHE A 206 9.46 4.63 -15.08
C PHE A 206 10.05 4.27 -13.72
N GLN A 207 9.39 4.62 -12.61
CA GLN A 207 9.89 4.24 -11.29
C GLN A 207 9.75 2.72 -11.07
N ALA A 208 10.79 2.02 -10.62
CA ALA A 208 12.12 2.54 -10.25
C ALA A 208 13.12 2.62 -11.42
N THR A 209 13.14 1.61 -12.30
CA THR A 209 14.20 1.41 -13.30
C THR A 209 13.65 1.01 -14.67
N ASP A 210 12.52 1.60 -15.06
CA ASP A 210 11.81 1.25 -16.31
C ASP A 210 11.94 2.34 -17.39
N ALA A 211 12.68 3.45 -17.16
CA ALA A 211 12.97 4.43 -18.23
C ALA A 211 13.79 3.79 -19.36
N ARG A 212 14.70 2.87 -18.99
CA ARG A 212 15.49 2.04 -19.92
C ARG A 212 14.67 1.16 -20.87
N LYS A 213 13.37 0.98 -20.62
CA LYS A 213 12.42 0.29 -21.53
C LYS A 213 11.81 1.21 -22.59
N ALA A 214 11.91 2.52 -22.40
CA ALA A 214 11.38 3.51 -23.33
C ALA A 214 12.47 4.11 -24.21
N PHE A 215 13.70 4.23 -23.72
CA PHE A 215 14.86 4.72 -24.47
C PHE A 215 16.18 4.36 -23.77
N PRO A 216 17.31 4.23 -24.50
CA PRO A 216 18.63 4.04 -23.89
C PRO A 216 19.03 5.23 -23.02
N CYS A 217 19.42 5.00 -21.77
CA CYS A 217 19.75 6.09 -20.83
C CYS A 217 20.62 5.68 -19.64
N PHE A 218 21.18 6.67 -18.95
CA PHE A 218 21.84 6.50 -17.65
C PHE A 218 20.78 6.42 -16.54
N ASP A 219 20.09 5.28 -16.48
CA ASP A 219 18.91 5.07 -15.62
C ASP A 219 19.24 4.82 -14.13
N GLU A 220 19.91 5.79 -13.49
CA GLU A 220 20.15 5.85 -12.04
C GLU A 220 19.74 7.22 -11.47
N PRO A 221 19.15 7.30 -10.27
CA PRO A 221 18.52 8.53 -9.77
C PRO A 221 19.51 9.70 -9.59
N ALA A 222 20.76 9.45 -9.21
CA ALA A 222 21.77 10.50 -9.04
C ALA A 222 22.24 11.13 -10.36
N LEU A 223 22.09 10.43 -11.49
CA LEU A 223 22.59 10.86 -12.80
C LEU A 223 21.58 11.80 -13.48
N LYS A 224 21.28 12.92 -12.81
CA LYS A 224 20.35 13.94 -13.30
C LYS A 224 20.85 14.60 -14.58
N ALA A 225 19.92 14.86 -15.49
CA ALA A 225 20.20 15.57 -16.74
C ALA A 225 19.00 16.43 -17.16
N LYS A 226 19.19 17.27 -18.17
CA LYS A 226 18.08 17.98 -18.81
C LYS A 226 17.48 17.15 -19.94
N PHE A 227 16.19 17.31 -20.19
CA PHE A 227 15.46 16.56 -21.21
C PHE A 227 14.77 17.51 -22.19
N GLU A 228 14.96 17.26 -23.48
CA GLU A 228 14.21 17.87 -24.57
C GLU A 228 13.40 16.79 -25.27
N ILE A 229 12.07 16.83 -25.12
CA ILE A 229 11.17 15.77 -25.56
C ILE A 229 10.45 16.20 -26.85
N SER A 230 10.33 15.28 -27.80
CA SER A 230 9.44 15.39 -28.96
C SER A 230 8.57 14.15 -29.07
N LEU A 231 7.25 14.34 -29.15
CA LEU A 231 6.29 13.24 -29.25
C LEU A 231 5.56 13.28 -30.59
N GLY A 232 5.62 12.18 -31.32
CA GLY A 232 4.82 11.95 -32.50
C GLY A 232 3.43 11.48 -32.09
N ARG A 233 2.39 12.08 -32.66
CA ARG A 233 1.01 11.64 -32.43
C ARG A 233 0.16 11.84 -33.66
N THR A 234 -0.97 11.16 -33.74
CA THR A 234 -1.97 11.47 -34.78
C THR A 234 -2.69 12.78 -34.45
N ARG A 235 -3.23 13.44 -35.47
CA ARG A 235 -3.94 14.71 -35.33
C ARG A 235 -5.19 14.66 -34.44
N LYS A 236 -5.71 13.46 -34.14
CA LYS A 236 -6.89 13.24 -33.28
C LYS A 236 -6.55 13.18 -31.79
N HIS A 237 -5.30 12.90 -31.45
CA HIS A 237 -4.82 12.85 -30.07
C HIS A 237 -4.18 14.17 -29.68
N SER A 238 -4.04 14.39 -28.38
CA SER A 238 -3.13 15.36 -27.78
C SER A 238 -1.93 14.62 -27.18
N SER A 239 -0.83 15.33 -26.96
CA SER A 239 0.27 14.82 -26.15
C SER A 239 0.61 15.78 -25.02
N ILE A 240 1.02 15.23 -23.87
CA ILE A 240 1.53 15.98 -22.72
C ILE A 240 2.81 15.33 -22.18
N SER A 241 3.72 16.13 -21.63
CA SER A 241 4.96 15.69 -20.99
C SER A 241 5.28 16.59 -19.78
N ASN A 242 6.44 16.44 -19.13
CA ASN A 242 6.86 17.18 -17.94
C ASN A 242 6.83 18.70 -18.13
N MET A 243 7.27 19.18 -19.29
CA MET A 243 7.40 20.60 -19.62
C MET A 243 6.22 21.09 -20.49
N PRO A 244 5.98 22.41 -20.64
CA PRO A 244 5.05 22.93 -21.62
C PRO A 244 5.56 22.71 -23.06
N ILE A 245 4.63 22.70 -24.02
CA ILE A 245 4.95 22.68 -25.45
C ILE A 245 5.58 24.04 -25.83
N LYS A 246 6.62 24.01 -26.67
CA LYS A 246 7.27 25.21 -27.24
C LYS A 246 6.25 26.04 -28.03
N ALA A 247 6.47 27.36 -28.11
CA ALA A 247 5.53 28.26 -28.80
C ALA A 247 5.24 27.87 -30.26
N ASP A 248 6.24 27.34 -30.97
CA ASP A 248 6.19 26.83 -32.35
C ASP A 248 6.24 25.29 -32.41
N GLY A 249 6.11 24.63 -31.26
CA GLY A 249 6.29 23.19 -31.12
C GLY A 249 5.04 22.35 -31.28
N LEU A 250 3.84 22.93 -31.33
CA LEU A 250 2.57 22.17 -31.38
C LEU A 250 2.21 21.75 -32.81
N GLY A 251 2.01 20.45 -33.03
CA GLY A 251 1.44 19.94 -34.28
C GLY A 251 2.30 20.19 -35.53
N VAL A 252 3.62 20.20 -35.37
CA VAL A 252 4.60 20.39 -36.45
C VAL A 252 4.50 19.22 -37.43
N PRO A 253 4.45 19.44 -38.77
CA PRO A 253 4.40 18.37 -39.74
C PRO A 253 5.56 17.37 -39.58
N MET A 254 5.26 16.08 -39.75
CA MET A 254 6.26 15.01 -39.74
C MET A 254 6.63 14.62 -41.16
N ASP A 255 7.92 14.59 -41.48
CA ASP A 255 8.37 14.22 -42.83
C ASP A 255 7.93 12.80 -43.20
N GLY A 256 7.40 12.65 -44.42
CA GLY A 256 6.98 11.37 -44.97
C GLY A 256 5.60 10.88 -44.52
N THR A 257 4.83 11.66 -43.75
CA THR A 257 3.43 11.32 -43.41
C THR A 257 2.57 12.55 -43.11
N ASP A 258 1.31 12.54 -43.58
CA ASP A 258 0.32 13.58 -43.25
C ASP A 258 -0.51 13.26 -41.99
N GLU A 259 -0.45 12.00 -41.53
CA GLU A 259 -1.27 11.47 -40.44
C GLU A 259 -0.72 11.85 -39.06
N TYR A 260 0.61 11.87 -38.93
CA TYR A 260 1.32 12.18 -37.70
C TYR A 260 1.88 13.60 -37.70
N VAL A 261 1.95 14.17 -36.50
CA VAL A 261 2.57 15.46 -36.23
C VAL A 261 3.48 15.34 -35.00
N TRP A 262 4.48 16.21 -34.92
CA TRP A 262 5.35 16.38 -33.76
C TRP A 262 4.80 17.43 -32.80
N ASP A 263 4.84 17.12 -31.51
CA ASP A 263 4.79 18.09 -30.44
C ASP A 263 6.19 18.20 -29.80
N HIS A 264 6.79 19.40 -29.81
CA HIS A 264 8.09 19.69 -29.21
C HIS A 264 7.93 20.42 -27.87
N TYR A 265 8.55 19.88 -26.82
CA TYR A 265 8.47 20.41 -25.46
C TYR A 265 9.69 21.25 -25.10
N GLU A 266 9.49 22.20 -24.19
CA GLU A 266 10.57 23.00 -23.60
C GLU A 266 11.59 22.11 -22.87
N GLU A 267 12.84 22.56 -22.78
CA GLU A 267 13.91 21.88 -22.05
C GLU A 267 13.60 21.83 -20.55
N SER A 268 13.73 20.65 -19.93
CA SER A 268 13.54 20.49 -18.49
C SER A 268 14.67 21.11 -17.67
N VAL A 269 14.39 21.34 -16.38
CA VAL A 269 15.44 21.45 -15.35
C VAL A 269 16.19 20.11 -15.21
N PRO A 270 17.39 20.08 -14.59
CA PRO A 270 18.06 18.83 -14.29
C PRO A 270 17.19 17.93 -13.40
N MET A 271 16.89 16.72 -13.87
CA MET A 271 16.02 15.76 -13.20
C MET A 271 16.47 14.33 -13.49
N SER A 272 15.99 13.38 -12.70
CA SER A 272 16.32 11.95 -12.85
C SER A 272 15.44 11.31 -13.92
N THR A 273 15.95 10.25 -14.57
CA THR A 273 15.25 9.52 -15.65
C THR A 273 13.89 8.97 -15.21
N TYR A 274 13.79 8.46 -13.97
CA TYR A 274 12.57 7.86 -13.43
C TYR A 274 11.37 8.85 -13.30
N LEU A 275 11.64 10.16 -13.36
CA LEU A 275 10.64 11.23 -13.28
C LEU A 275 10.15 11.73 -14.64
N LEU A 276 10.74 11.23 -15.73
CA LEU A 276 10.30 11.60 -17.07
C LEU A 276 8.94 10.97 -17.35
N ALA A 277 8.02 11.73 -17.94
CA ALA A 277 6.70 11.24 -18.27
C ALA A 277 6.16 11.84 -19.56
N PHE A 278 5.36 11.03 -20.25
CA PHE A 278 4.60 11.48 -21.41
C PHE A 278 3.37 10.62 -21.65
N VAL A 279 2.33 11.28 -22.16
CA VAL A 279 1.03 10.66 -22.46
C VAL A 279 0.55 11.10 -23.83
N VAL A 280 0.10 10.15 -24.65
CA VAL A 280 -0.61 10.40 -25.92
C VAL A 280 -2.02 9.83 -25.79
N SER A 281 -3.03 10.71 -25.80
CA SER A 281 -4.43 10.34 -25.54
C SER A 281 -5.40 11.32 -26.18
N ASP A 282 -6.70 11.01 -26.11
CA ASP A 282 -7.79 11.91 -26.51
C ASP A 282 -8.41 12.63 -25.30
N PHE A 283 -7.68 12.69 -24.18
CA PHE A 283 -8.16 13.28 -22.94
C PHE A 283 -8.35 14.80 -23.05
N GLU A 284 -9.22 15.30 -22.21
CA GLU A 284 -9.49 16.72 -22.05
C GLU A 284 -9.08 17.17 -20.64
N TYR A 285 -9.06 18.48 -20.41
CA TYR A 285 -8.64 19.03 -19.13
C TYR A 285 -9.44 20.26 -18.72
N GLU A 286 -9.42 20.53 -17.41
CA GLU A 286 -9.77 21.83 -16.86
C GLU A 286 -8.59 22.46 -16.15
N THR A 287 -8.50 23.79 -16.21
CA THR A 287 -7.46 24.58 -15.51
C THR A 287 -8.03 25.10 -14.19
N SER A 288 -7.23 25.05 -13.12
CA SER A 288 -7.62 25.62 -11.82
C SER A 288 -7.70 27.16 -11.89
N ALA A 289 -8.31 27.76 -10.87
CA ALA A 289 -8.13 29.19 -10.64
C ALA A 289 -6.65 29.47 -10.29
N PRO A 290 -6.11 30.65 -10.67
CA PRO A 290 -4.77 31.07 -10.25
C PRO A 290 -4.68 31.18 -8.72
N THR A 291 -3.62 30.65 -8.12
CA THR A 291 -3.40 30.66 -6.66
C THR A 291 -2.39 31.71 -6.20
N GLY A 292 -2.04 32.65 -7.09
CA GLY A 292 -1.09 33.75 -6.81
C GLY A 292 0.37 33.43 -7.18
N ASN A 293 0.67 32.18 -7.53
CA ASN A 293 1.90 31.82 -8.25
C ASN A 293 1.65 31.86 -9.77
N ASN A 294 2.71 31.86 -10.58
CA ASN A 294 2.63 31.83 -12.04
C ASN A 294 2.53 30.40 -12.60
N VAL A 295 2.07 29.42 -11.81
CA VAL A 295 2.02 28.01 -12.20
C VAL A 295 0.68 27.69 -12.83
N ARG A 296 0.69 27.23 -14.09
CA ARG A 296 -0.53 26.73 -14.73
C ARG A 296 -0.85 25.33 -14.22
N PHE A 297 -1.97 25.16 -13.54
CA PHE A 297 -2.38 23.89 -12.94
C PHE A 297 -3.58 23.27 -13.68
N ARG A 298 -3.48 22.02 -14.14
CA ARG A 298 -4.56 21.36 -14.90
C ARG A 298 -4.81 19.92 -14.44
N ILE A 299 -6.08 19.51 -14.51
CA ILE A 299 -6.48 18.12 -14.30
C ILE A 299 -6.96 17.53 -15.63
N TRP A 300 -6.35 16.43 -16.04
CA TRP A 300 -6.63 15.70 -17.27
C TRP A 300 -7.40 14.41 -16.97
N ALA A 301 -8.43 14.14 -17.76
CA ALA A 301 -9.19 12.90 -17.69
C ALA A 301 -9.81 12.57 -19.04
N ARG A 302 -10.27 11.32 -19.20
CA ARG A 302 -11.16 10.94 -20.31
C ARG A 302 -12.42 11.82 -20.30
N LYS A 303 -12.93 12.11 -21.49
CA LYS A 303 -14.05 13.07 -21.71
C LYS A 303 -15.27 12.76 -20.86
N ASN A 304 -15.60 11.48 -20.71
CA ASN A 304 -16.74 11.01 -19.93
C ASN A 304 -16.50 10.95 -18.41
N ALA A 305 -15.39 11.48 -17.91
CA ALA A 305 -15.11 11.61 -16.47
C ALA A 305 -14.73 13.04 -16.03
N LEU A 306 -14.83 14.03 -16.93
CA LEU A 306 -14.52 15.44 -16.61
C LEU A 306 -15.38 15.98 -15.46
N ASP A 307 -16.61 15.50 -15.32
CA ASP A 307 -17.51 15.86 -14.22
C ASP A 307 -17.07 15.34 -12.83
N GLN A 308 -15.92 14.67 -12.75
CA GLN A 308 -15.33 14.09 -11.53
C GLN A 308 -14.02 14.78 -11.11
N ILE A 309 -13.51 15.76 -11.87
CA ILE A 309 -12.18 16.37 -11.60
C ILE A 309 -12.23 17.59 -10.67
N ALA A 310 -13.43 18.12 -10.41
CA ALA A 310 -13.60 19.41 -9.73
C ALA A 310 -12.91 19.47 -8.35
N TYR A 311 -12.91 18.35 -7.61
CA TYR A 311 -12.27 18.30 -6.30
C TYR A 311 -10.74 18.37 -6.40
N ALA A 312 -10.12 17.50 -7.20
CA ALA A 312 -8.67 17.50 -7.44
C ALA A 312 -8.16 18.85 -7.97
N LYS A 313 -8.93 19.47 -8.87
CA LYS A 313 -8.63 20.80 -9.43
C LYS A 313 -8.52 21.89 -8.37
N SER A 314 -9.42 21.86 -7.38
CA SER A 314 -9.44 22.85 -6.31
C SER A 314 -8.37 22.57 -5.26
N ILE A 315 -8.31 21.33 -4.77
CA ILE A 315 -7.44 21.00 -3.64
C ILE A 315 -5.97 20.98 -4.04
N GLY A 316 -5.64 20.45 -5.22
CA GLY A 316 -4.25 20.33 -5.68
C GLY A 316 -3.57 21.69 -5.85
N ALA A 317 -4.26 22.67 -6.44
CA ALA A 317 -3.69 24.01 -6.61
C ALA A 317 -3.43 24.72 -5.27
N ASN A 318 -4.33 24.54 -4.30
CA ASN A 318 -4.18 25.10 -2.95
C ASN A 318 -3.06 24.41 -2.16
N ILE A 319 -2.93 23.09 -2.27
CA ILE A 319 -1.84 22.34 -1.64
C ILE A 319 -0.49 22.73 -2.23
N LEU A 320 -0.39 22.83 -3.57
CA LEU A 320 0.85 23.26 -4.21
C LEU A 320 1.29 24.63 -3.68
N LYS A 321 0.34 25.58 -3.59
CA LYS A 321 0.61 26.91 -3.03
C LYS A 321 1.05 26.85 -1.57
N PHE A 322 0.41 26.01 -0.77
CA PHE A 322 0.79 25.78 0.63
C PHE A 322 2.21 25.24 0.75
N PHE A 323 2.62 24.26 -0.06
CA PHE A 323 3.97 23.70 0.02
C PHE A 323 5.06 24.69 -0.38
N GLU A 324 4.81 25.59 -1.34
CA GLU A 324 5.74 26.70 -1.63
C GLU A 324 6.01 27.55 -0.37
N ASP A 325 4.95 27.87 0.39
CA ASP A 325 5.06 28.69 1.60
C ASP A 325 5.63 27.91 2.79
N TYR A 326 5.24 26.63 2.93
CA TYR A 326 5.69 25.76 4.02
C TYR A 326 7.19 25.47 3.91
N PHE A 327 7.66 25.08 2.72
CA PHE A 327 9.07 24.78 2.45
C PHE A 327 9.92 26.03 2.21
N ASP A 328 9.29 27.20 2.00
CA ASP A 328 9.99 28.45 1.66
C ASP A 328 10.88 28.28 0.40
N GLU A 329 10.42 27.48 -0.55
CA GLU A 329 11.09 27.17 -1.82
C GLU A 329 10.01 27.10 -2.92
N PRO A 330 10.03 27.98 -3.93
CA PRO A 330 9.01 28.01 -4.98
C PRO A 330 8.99 26.73 -5.83
N TYR A 331 7.82 26.39 -6.38
CA TYR A 331 7.73 25.32 -7.36
C TYR A 331 8.47 25.73 -8.66
N PRO A 332 9.43 24.94 -9.15
CA PRO A 332 10.39 25.44 -10.15
C PRO A 332 9.90 25.37 -11.60
N LEU A 333 8.76 24.71 -11.89
CA LEU A 333 8.26 24.55 -13.26
C LEU A 333 7.09 25.51 -13.56
N PRO A 334 6.90 25.91 -14.82
CA PRO A 334 5.83 26.84 -15.19
C PRO A 334 4.42 26.23 -15.16
N LYS A 335 4.31 24.91 -14.99
CA LYS A 335 3.03 24.20 -14.95
C LYS A 335 3.08 22.93 -14.10
N GLN A 336 1.90 22.50 -13.67
CA GLN A 336 1.65 21.19 -13.07
C GLN A 336 0.40 20.59 -13.71
N ASP A 337 0.58 19.43 -14.36
CA ASP A 337 -0.53 18.61 -14.87
C ASP A 337 -0.73 17.41 -13.95
N MET A 338 -1.97 17.03 -13.71
CA MET A 338 -2.34 15.78 -13.03
C MET A 338 -3.29 15.01 -13.92
N ILE A 339 -3.04 13.72 -14.17
CA ILE A 339 -3.82 12.93 -15.12
C ILE A 339 -4.35 11.63 -14.50
N ALA A 340 -5.64 11.36 -14.70
CA ALA A 340 -6.29 10.12 -14.27
C ALA A 340 -6.17 9.03 -15.35
N ILE A 341 -5.27 8.07 -15.16
CA ILE A 341 -5.02 6.94 -16.06
C ILE A 341 -5.95 5.76 -15.69
N PRO A 342 -6.66 5.16 -16.68
CA PRO A 342 -7.58 4.04 -16.45
C PRO A 342 -6.90 2.77 -15.91
N ASP A 343 -5.79 2.37 -16.53
CA ASP A 343 -4.95 1.25 -16.10
C ASP A 343 -3.61 1.76 -15.56
N PHE A 344 -3.45 1.70 -14.24
CA PHE A 344 -2.28 2.18 -13.54
C PHE A 344 -1.93 1.22 -12.40
N GLY A 345 -0.75 0.60 -12.49
CA GLY A 345 -0.33 -0.47 -11.57
C GLY A 345 -0.05 0.02 -10.14
N ALA A 346 0.33 1.29 -9.99
CA ALA A 346 0.55 1.95 -8.71
C ALA A 346 -0.68 2.77 -8.27
N GLY A 347 -0.54 3.55 -7.19
CA GLY A 347 -1.57 4.49 -6.74
C GLY A 347 -1.53 5.79 -7.55
N ALA A 348 -0.37 6.42 -7.55
CA ALA A 348 0.02 7.57 -8.35
C ALA A 348 1.55 7.52 -8.55
N MET A 349 2.10 8.49 -9.30
CA MET A 349 3.54 8.63 -9.56
C MET A 349 3.86 10.11 -9.82
N GLU A 350 4.89 10.61 -9.15
CA GLU A 350 5.19 12.03 -8.92
C GLU A 350 5.86 12.76 -10.10
N ASN A 351 5.77 12.22 -11.32
CA ASN A 351 6.58 12.67 -12.47
C ASN A 351 6.53 14.20 -12.60
N TRP A 352 7.71 14.84 -12.70
CA TRP A 352 7.84 16.27 -12.42
C TRP A 352 7.04 17.12 -13.41
N GLY A 353 6.01 17.81 -12.92
CA GLY A 353 5.09 18.60 -13.74
C GLY A 353 4.01 17.79 -14.49
N LEU A 354 4.00 16.46 -14.44
CA LEU A 354 2.96 15.58 -15.02
C LEU A 354 2.71 14.37 -14.11
N ILE A 355 1.99 14.58 -13.01
CA ILE A 355 1.71 13.51 -12.05
C ILE A 355 0.62 12.59 -12.61
N THR A 356 0.86 11.28 -12.61
CA THR A 356 -0.09 10.26 -13.08
C THR A 356 -0.78 9.60 -11.91
N TYR A 357 -2.10 9.40 -12.02
CA TYR A 357 -2.93 8.79 -10.97
C TYR A 357 -3.74 7.65 -11.53
N ARG A 358 -4.00 6.64 -10.71
CA ARG A 358 -5.17 5.79 -10.93
C ARG A 358 -6.45 6.63 -10.78
N GLU A 359 -7.50 6.36 -11.57
CA GLU A 359 -8.76 7.11 -11.49
C GLU A 359 -9.32 7.24 -10.06
N THR A 360 -9.24 6.18 -9.25
CA THR A 360 -9.75 6.18 -7.86
C THR A 360 -8.94 7.05 -6.90
N ALA A 361 -7.77 7.55 -7.31
CA ALA A 361 -6.90 8.44 -6.54
C ALA A 361 -6.99 9.91 -6.98
N LEU A 362 -7.72 10.23 -8.06
CA LEU A 362 -7.88 11.61 -8.55
C LEU A 362 -9.34 12.03 -8.77
N LEU A 363 -10.20 11.11 -9.20
CA LEU A 363 -11.57 11.40 -9.62
C LEU A 363 -12.56 11.22 -8.46
N TYR A 364 -13.36 12.27 -8.21
CA TYR A 364 -14.39 12.29 -7.20
C TYR A 364 -15.75 12.68 -7.79
N LYS A 365 -16.75 11.80 -7.69
CA LYS A 365 -18.11 12.07 -8.15
C LYS A 365 -19.04 12.39 -6.96
N PRO A 366 -19.45 13.66 -6.77
CA PRO A 366 -20.42 14.01 -5.72
C PRO A 366 -21.71 13.20 -5.82
N GLY A 367 -22.23 12.74 -4.68
CA GLY A 367 -23.45 11.92 -4.62
C GLY A 367 -23.27 10.45 -5.01
N VAL A 368 -22.06 10.04 -5.44
CA VAL A 368 -21.73 8.65 -5.75
C VAL A 368 -20.56 8.16 -4.92
N SER A 369 -19.44 8.90 -4.93
CA SER A 369 -18.23 8.61 -4.17
C SER A 369 -18.43 8.93 -2.69
N ALA A 370 -18.03 7.99 -1.82
CA ALA A 370 -18.05 8.17 -0.37
C ALA A 370 -16.95 9.14 0.10
N LEU A 371 -17.14 9.69 1.30
CA LEU A 371 -16.25 10.68 1.92
C LEU A 371 -14.83 10.15 2.14
N ASN A 372 -14.66 8.85 2.37
CA ASN A 372 -13.34 8.23 2.48
C ASN A 372 -12.54 8.28 1.16
N TYR A 373 -13.21 8.26 0.00
CA TYR A 373 -12.55 8.49 -1.29
C TYR A 373 -12.15 9.96 -1.44
N LYS A 374 -12.97 10.90 -0.98
CA LYS A 374 -12.61 12.33 -0.93
C LYS A 374 -11.32 12.53 -0.11
N GLN A 375 -11.27 11.96 1.10
CA GLN A 375 -10.05 11.98 1.94
C GLN A 375 -8.86 11.31 1.24
N ARG A 376 -9.05 10.12 0.65
CA ARG A 376 -7.95 9.42 -0.05
C ARG A 376 -7.39 10.27 -1.19
N ILE A 377 -8.25 10.90 -1.99
CA ILE A 377 -7.83 11.79 -3.08
C ILE A 377 -7.03 12.97 -2.51
N ALA A 378 -7.52 13.62 -1.44
CA ALA A 378 -6.80 14.72 -0.80
C ALA A 378 -5.39 14.31 -0.36
N VAL A 379 -5.28 13.17 0.33
CA VAL A 379 -4.00 12.64 0.83
C VAL A 379 -3.05 12.29 -0.31
N VAL A 380 -3.50 11.52 -1.32
CA VAL A 380 -2.62 11.14 -2.44
C VAL A 380 -2.23 12.36 -3.27
N VAL A 381 -3.15 13.30 -3.52
CA VAL A 381 -2.80 14.57 -4.20
C VAL A 381 -1.74 15.34 -3.42
N SER A 382 -1.85 15.40 -2.10
CA SER A 382 -0.86 16.04 -1.23
C SER A 382 0.49 15.33 -1.27
N HIS A 383 0.49 14.00 -1.24
CA HIS A 383 1.69 13.15 -1.34
C HIS A 383 2.48 13.45 -2.61
N GLU A 384 1.84 13.35 -3.77
CA GLU A 384 2.53 13.56 -5.06
C GLU A 384 3.00 15.00 -5.24
N LEU A 385 2.29 15.99 -4.68
CA LEU A 385 2.71 17.38 -4.71
C LEU A 385 3.90 17.64 -3.77
N ALA A 386 4.00 16.92 -2.64
CA ALA A 386 5.15 16.99 -1.75
C ALA A 386 6.44 16.50 -2.44
N HIS A 387 6.31 15.45 -3.27
CA HIS A 387 7.43 14.92 -4.04
C HIS A 387 8.07 15.92 -5.02
N GLN A 388 7.35 16.98 -5.40
CA GLN A 388 7.91 18.03 -6.23
C GLN A 388 9.12 18.72 -5.56
N TRP A 389 9.24 18.62 -4.22
CA TRP A 389 10.43 18.98 -3.44
C TRP A 389 11.24 17.76 -2.97
N PHE A 390 10.58 16.78 -2.34
CA PHE A 390 11.21 15.56 -1.80
C PHE A 390 11.10 14.39 -2.77
N GLY A 391 12.05 14.29 -3.68
CA GLY A 391 12.07 13.32 -4.77
C GLY A 391 12.50 13.96 -6.07
N ASN A 392 11.87 15.07 -6.43
CA ASN A 392 12.13 15.73 -7.71
C ASN A 392 13.24 16.77 -7.61
N LEU A 393 13.02 17.80 -6.78
CA LEU A 393 13.99 18.87 -6.56
C LEU A 393 15.27 18.32 -5.94
N VAL A 394 15.14 17.54 -4.87
CA VAL A 394 16.22 16.80 -4.22
C VAL A 394 15.86 15.31 -4.27
N THR A 395 16.74 14.50 -4.85
CA THR A 395 16.50 13.06 -5.09
C THR A 395 17.50 12.23 -4.27
N PRO A 396 17.17 11.01 -3.82
CA PRO A 396 18.16 10.14 -3.20
C PRO A 396 19.30 9.82 -4.19
N SER A 397 20.52 9.74 -3.67
CA SER A 397 21.70 9.31 -4.44
C SER A 397 21.57 7.87 -4.96
N TRP A 398 20.88 7.02 -4.20
CA TRP A 398 20.55 5.65 -4.59
C TRP A 398 19.30 5.19 -3.86
N TRP A 399 18.68 4.11 -4.35
CA TRP A 399 17.46 3.54 -3.77
C TRP A 399 17.59 3.10 -2.30
N THR A 400 18.81 2.99 -1.78
CA THR A 400 19.07 2.76 -0.35
C THR A 400 18.39 3.78 0.56
N ASP A 401 18.32 5.03 0.11
CA ASP A 401 17.67 6.11 0.86
C ASP A 401 16.32 6.51 0.23
N LEU A 402 15.61 5.56 -0.41
CA LEU A 402 14.26 5.78 -0.96
C LEU A 402 13.30 6.44 0.05
N TRP A 403 13.45 6.12 1.34
CA TRP A 403 12.65 6.69 2.41
C TRP A 403 12.77 8.22 2.54
N LEU A 404 13.85 8.85 2.05
CA LEU A 404 13.97 10.31 1.99
C LEU A 404 12.93 10.95 1.06
N ASN A 405 12.43 10.20 0.08
CA ASN A 405 11.30 10.61 -0.74
C ASN A 405 10.00 10.21 -0.05
N GLU A 406 9.78 8.91 0.07
CA GLU A 406 8.48 8.32 0.42
C GLU A 406 8.08 8.65 1.86
N GLY A 407 9.03 8.60 2.80
CA GLY A 407 8.79 8.95 4.19
C GLY A 407 8.44 10.43 4.37
N PHE A 408 9.13 11.32 3.65
CA PHE A 408 8.82 12.77 3.72
C PHE A 408 7.47 13.09 3.10
N ALA A 409 7.19 12.59 1.90
CA ALA A 409 5.90 12.75 1.26
C ALA A 409 4.77 12.20 2.14
N SER A 410 4.94 11.00 2.71
CA SER A 410 3.97 10.39 3.63
C SER A 410 3.76 11.13 4.95
N TYR A 411 4.71 11.95 5.41
CA TYR A 411 4.48 12.80 6.59
C TYR A 411 3.79 14.11 6.20
N VAL A 412 4.35 14.83 5.23
CA VAL A 412 3.87 16.18 4.88
C VAL A 412 2.57 16.15 4.08
N GLU A 413 2.17 15.00 3.52
CA GLU A 413 0.84 14.83 2.90
C GLU A 413 -0.27 15.22 3.89
N TYR A 414 -0.14 14.80 5.16
CA TYR A 414 -1.08 15.08 6.22
C TYR A 414 -1.09 16.58 6.57
N ILE A 415 0.08 17.22 6.61
CA ILE A 415 0.22 18.65 6.86
C ILE A 415 -0.44 19.46 5.73
N GLY A 416 -0.18 19.09 4.47
CA GLY A 416 -0.77 19.77 3.31
C GLY A 416 -2.29 19.63 3.25
N VAL A 417 -2.83 18.46 3.57
CA VAL A 417 -4.28 18.25 3.66
C VAL A 417 -4.88 19.04 4.83
N ASP A 418 -4.27 19.01 6.00
CA ASP A 418 -4.78 19.72 7.19
C ASP A 418 -4.85 21.24 6.96
N ALA A 419 -3.85 21.80 6.26
CA ALA A 419 -3.82 23.23 5.93
C ALA A 419 -4.97 23.67 5.00
N VAL A 420 -5.45 22.78 4.12
CA VAL A 420 -6.46 23.11 3.10
C VAL A 420 -7.85 22.58 3.45
N GLU A 421 -7.94 21.47 4.18
CA GLU A 421 -9.17 20.79 4.61
C GLU A 421 -9.10 20.42 6.11
N PRO A 422 -8.94 21.40 7.04
CA PRO A 422 -8.75 21.13 8.48
C PRO A 422 -9.92 20.37 9.12
N GLY A 423 -11.12 20.46 8.54
CA GLY A 423 -12.29 19.72 8.99
C GLY A 423 -12.15 18.19 8.91
N MET A 424 -11.18 17.67 8.14
CA MET A 424 -10.89 16.24 8.06
C MET A 424 -10.12 15.71 9.29
N LYS A 425 -9.48 16.60 10.07
CA LYS A 425 -8.65 16.25 11.23
C LYS A 425 -7.64 15.15 10.90
N ILE A 426 -6.95 15.31 9.77
CA ILE A 426 -6.14 14.23 9.19
C ILE A 426 -4.90 13.95 10.06
N LEU A 427 -4.35 14.97 10.74
CA LEU A 427 -3.22 14.82 11.68
C LEU A 427 -3.55 13.89 12.86
N GLU A 428 -4.79 13.92 13.38
CA GLU A 428 -5.23 12.95 14.42
C GLU A 428 -5.27 11.53 13.84
N GLN A 429 -5.68 11.38 12.57
CA GLN A 429 -5.76 10.08 11.92
C GLN A 429 -4.38 9.45 11.64
N PHE A 430 -3.31 10.25 11.54
CA PHE A 430 -1.93 9.79 11.33
C PHE A 430 -1.53 8.66 12.30
N ILE A 431 -1.94 8.80 13.57
CA ILE A 431 -1.64 7.85 14.64
C ILE A 431 -2.05 6.43 14.26
N THR A 432 -3.29 6.26 13.80
CA THR A 432 -3.86 4.94 13.48
C THR A 432 -3.57 4.49 12.05
N SER A 433 -3.33 5.44 11.13
CA SER A 433 -3.15 5.15 9.71
C SER A 433 -1.70 4.82 9.35
N GLU A 434 -0.74 5.53 9.95
CA GLU A 434 0.70 5.36 9.72
C GLU A 434 1.39 4.69 10.90
N LEU A 435 1.46 5.38 12.05
CA LEU A 435 2.31 5.00 13.20
C LEU A 435 1.98 3.60 13.75
N GLN A 436 0.75 3.39 14.22
CA GLN A 436 0.34 2.11 14.79
C GLN A 436 0.28 1.00 13.71
N SER A 437 -0.06 1.40 12.49
CA SER A 437 -0.16 0.51 11.33
C SER A 437 1.18 -0.16 11.01
N VAL A 438 2.27 0.62 11.00
CA VAL A 438 3.62 0.11 10.67
C VAL A 438 4.25 -0.67 11.82
N MET A 439 3.98 -0.29 13.09
CA MET A 439 4.45 -1.05 14.26
C MET A 439 4.07 -2.54 14.18
N ARG A 440 2.96 -2.90 13.53
CA ARG A 440 2.52 -4.30 13.40
C ARG A 440 3.45 -5.15 12.54
N ILE A 441 4.08 -4.55 11.53
CA ILE A 441 5.01 -5.23 10.62
C ILE A 441 6.44 -5.12 11.16
N ASP A 442 6.79 -3.98 11.75
CA ASP A 442 8.14 -3.75 12.27
C ASP A 442 8.43 -4.50 13.60
N ALA A 443 7.40 -5.06 14.23
CA ALA A 443 7.50 -5.97 15.38
C ALA A 443 7.76 -7.45 14.99
N LEU A 444 8.17 -7.72 13.75
CA LEU A 444 8.51 -9.05 13.24
C LEU A 444 10.03 -9.17 13.06
N THR A 445 10.56 -10.38 13.18
CA THR A 445 11.99 -10.65 12.91
C THR A 445 12.33 -10.53 11.43
N SER A 446 11.32 -10.64 10.56
CA SER A 446 11.41 -10.45 9.11
C SER A 446 11.23 -9.01 8.62
N SER A 447 11.27 -8.01 9.52
CA SER A 447 11.34 -6.58 9.16
C SER A 447 12.71 -6.23 8.54
N HIS A 448 12.93 -4.96 8.23
CA HIS A 448 14.22 -4.43 7.77
C HIS A 448 14.48 -2.99 8.24
N PRO A 449 15.74 -2.52 8.25
CA PRO A 449 16.07 -1.10 8.48
C PRO A 449 15.46 -0.20 7.41
N ILE A 450 15.20 1.08 7.74
CA ILE A 450 14.63 2.02 6.78
C ILE A 450 15.64 2.37 5.68
N SER A 451 16.90 2.62 6.05
CA SER A 451 18.00 2.74 5.09
C SER A 451 18.62 1.36 4.90
N ILE A 452 18.44 0.78 3.71
CA ILE A 452 18.84 -0.60 3.41
C ILE A 452 19.64 -0.66 2.11
N THR A 453 20.75 -1.39 2.12
CA THR A 453 21.58 -1.54 0.92
C THR A 453 20.82 -2.28 -0.17
N VAL A 454 20.66 -1.63 -1.33
CA VAL A 454 20.07 -2.23 -2.54
C VAL A 454 21.19 -2.60 -3.50
N LYS A 455 21.33 -3.89 -3.79
CA LYS A 455 22.38 -4.42 -4.66
C LYS A 455 21.90 -4.64 -6.10
N HIS A 456 20.62 -4.94 -6.30
CA HIS A 456 20.04 -5.19 -7.61
C HIS A 456 18.71 -4.43 -7.79
N PRO A 457 18.38 -3.86 -8.97
CA PRO A 457 17.13 -3.14 -9.23
C PRO A 457 15.85 -3.89 -8.84
N ASP A 458 15.80 -5.21 -9.03
CA ASP A 458 14.67 -6.05 -8.59
C ASP A 458 14.35 -5.93 -7.09
N GLU A 459 15.37 -5.68 -6.25
CA GLU A 459 15.22 -5.54 -4.80
C GLU A 459 14.55 -4.21 -4.44
N VAL A 460 14.58 -3.20 -5.34
CA VAL A 460 13.95 -1.90 -5.07
C VAL A 460 12.44 -2.08 -4.84
N ALA A 461 11.79 -2.94 -5.63
CA ALA A 461 10.36 -3.25 -5.46
C ALA A 461 10.03 -3.82 -4.08
N GLU A 462 10.99 -4.45 -3.41
CA GLU A 462 10.81 -5.01 -2.06
C GLU A 462 10.84 -3.94 -0.97
N ILE A 463 11.50 -2.81 -1.20
CA ILE A 463 11.60 -1.72 -0.23
C ILE A 463 10.55 -0.61 -0.46
N PHE A 464 9.74 -0.70 -1.51
CA PHE A 464 8.48 0.04 -1.66
C PHE A 464 7.39 -0.56 -0.76
N ASP A 465 7.61 -0.49 0.55
CA ASP A 465 6.78 -1.13 1.55
C ASP A 465 6.42 -0.18 2.71
N ARG A 466 5.72 -0.70 3.74
CA ARG A 466 5.31 0.16 4.86
C ARG A 466 6.47 0.70 5.69
N ILE A 467 7.66 0.12 5.61
CA ILE A 467 8.83 0.61 6.35
C ILE A 467 9.29 1.93 5.71
N SER A 468 9.52 1.98 4.39
CA SER A 468 9.96 3.20 3.72
C SER A 468 8.95 4.36 3.81
N TYR A 469 7.65 4.04 3.70
CA TYR A 469 6.57 5.03 3.77
C TYR A 469 6.18 5.38 5.21
N SER A 470 5.52 4.46 5.91
CA SER A 470 4.89 4.73 7.21
C SER A 470 5.90 4.85 8.34
N LYS A 471 6.96 4.02 8.39
CA LYS A 471 8.01 4.16 9.42
C LYS A 471 8.83 5.42 9.15
N GLY A 472 9.22 5.65 7.89
CA GLY A 472 9.84 6.90 7.43
C GLY A 472 9.06 8.13 7.90
N ALA A 473 7.78 8.23 7.57
CA ALA A 473 6.92 9.33 8.00
C ALA A 473 6.84 9.49 9.52
N THR A 474 6.76 8.38 10.24
CA THR A 474 6.64 8.38 11.69
C THR A 474 7.91 8.88 12.38
N ILE A 475 9.09 8.46 11.92
CA ILE A 475 10.35 8.96 12.46
C ILE A 475 10.60 10.41 12.09
N ILE A 476 10.11 10.87 10.93
CA ILE A 476 10.15 12.28 10.54
C ILE A 476 9.24 13.12 11.43
N ARG A 477 8.02 12.66 11.71
CA ARG A 477 7.13 13.28 12.69
C ARG A 477 7.78 13.36 14.08
N MET A 478 8.47 12.30 14.51
CA MET A 478 9.19 12.30 15.77
C MET A 478 10.27 13.40 15.81
N MET A 479 11.00 13.60 14.70
CA MET A 479 11.95 14.73 14.55
C MET A 479 11.27 16.08 14.64
N ASP A 480 10.12 16.27 13.99
CA ASP A 480 9.33 17.50 14.08
C ASP A 480 9.01 17.85 15.53
N HIS A 481 8.59 16.87 16.33
CA HIS A 481 8.31 17.06 17.76
C HIS A 481 9.57 17.38 18.58
N PHE A 482 10.64 16.57 18.49
CA PHE A 482 11.81 16.79 19.35
C PHE A 482 12.67 18.00 18.93
N LEU A 483 12.60 18.43 17.67
CA LEU A 483 13.23 19.68 17.20
C LEU A 483 12.32 20.89 17.35
N THR A 484 11.01 20.68 17.54
CA THR A 484 9.91 21.63 17.35
C THR A 484 9.70 22.02 15.88
N THR A 485 8.44 22.19 15.48
CA THR A 485 8.03 22.40 14.09
C THR A 485 8.71 23.58 13.40
N ASP A 486 8.92 24.68 14.12
CA ASP A 486 9.59 25.86 13.58
C ASP A 486 11.05 25.61 13.19
N THR A 487 11.79 24.88 14.05
CA THR A 487 13.20 24.53 13.83
C THR A 487 13.31 23.50 12.71
N PHE A 488 12.46 22.47 12.76
CA PHE A 488 12.41 21.41 11.75
C PHE A 488 12.14 21.99 10.36
N ARG A 489 11.09 22.81 10.21
CA ARG A 489 10.73 23.47 8.95
C ARG A 489 11.86 24.33 8.39
N ARG A 490 12.51 25.18 9.22
CA ARG A 490 13.66 25.98 8.78
C ARG A 490 14.83 25.14 8.33
N GLY A 491 15.10 24.02 9.01
CA GLY A 491 16.15 23.07 8.63
C GLY A 491 15.87 22.44 7.27
N LEU A 492 14.62 22.03 7.02
CA LEU A 492 14.19 21.52 5.71
C LEU A 492 14.31 22.56 4.61
N SER A 493 13.89 23.81 4.85
CA SER A 493 14.05 24.90 3.88
C SER A 493 15.51 25.11 3.48
N ASN A 494 16.43 25.08 4.46
CA ASN A 494 17.86 25.22 4.19
C ASN A 494 18.40 24.04 3.38
N TYR A 495 17.99 22.81 3.71
CA TYR A 495 18.35 21.59 2.98
C TYR A 495 17.90 21.66 1.52
N LEU A 496 16.61 21.96 1.27
CA LEU A 496 16.05 22.03 -0.09
C LEU A 496 16.74 23.11 -0.94
N LYS A 497 17.01 24.28 -0.37
CA LYS A 497 17.73 25.37 -1.05
C LYS A 497 19.16 25.00 -1.41
N ALA A 498 19.86 24.31 -0.51
CA ALA A 498 21.25 23.93 -0.72
C ALA A 498 21.42 22.74 -1.68
N LYS A 499 20.48 21.79 -1.67
CA LYS A 499 20.52 20.56 -2.47
C LYS A 499 19.65 20.60 -3.72
N ARG A 500 19.07 21.76 -4.05
CA ARG A 500 18.26 21.99 -5.25
C ARG A 500 18.95 21.46 -6.52
N PHE A 501 18.23 20.61 -7.24
CA PHE A 501 18.66 19.90 -8.47
C PHE A 501 19.81 18.92 -8.29
N GLN A 502 20.11 18.51 -7.06
CA GLN A 502 21.15 17.53 -6.76
C GLN A 502 20.53 16.24 -6.21
N ALA A 503 21.41 15.25 -6.04
CA ALA A 503 21.13 14.08 -5.25
C ALA A 503 21.60 14.28 -3.80
N ALA A 504 21.03 13.53 -2.86
CA ALA A 504 21.37 13.60 -1.45
C ALA A 504 21.33 12.21 -0.78
N GLU A 505 22.09 12.08 0.30
CA GLU A 505 22.04 10.94 1.22
C GLU A 505 21.44 11.39 2.56
N GLN A 506 21.05 10.45 3.44
CA GLN A 506 20.44 10.82 4.72
C GLN A 506 21.33 11.72 5.60
N ASP A 507 22.65 11.55 5.52
CA ASP A 507 23.62 12.36 6.29
C ASP A 507 23.61 13.84 5.87
N ASP A 508 23.26 14.15 4.62
CA ASP A 508 23.07 15.52 4.17
C ASP A 508 21.91 16.19 4.92
N LEU A 509 20.77 15.49 5.03
CA LEU A 509 19.61 15.99 5.78
C LEU A 509 19.95 16.20 7.26
N TRP A 510 20.63 15.24 7.88
CA TRP A 510 21.07 15.32 9.27
C TRP A 510 21.92 16.54 9.55
N GLN A 511 22.79 16.91 8.62
CA GLN A 511 23.61 18.11 8.74
C GLN A 511 22.73 19.36 8.89
N PHE A 512 21.82 19.63 7.96
CA PHE A 512 21.02 20.85 7.98
C PHE A 512 20.05 20.92 9.17
N LEU A 513 19.46 19.78 9.56
CA LEU A 513 18.60 19.73 10.75
C LEU A 513 19.42 19.98 12.03
N THR A 514 20.65 19.44 12.12
CA THR A 514 21.53 19.66 13.26
C THR A 514 21.94 21.13 13.38
N GLU A 515 22.38 21.73 12.28
CA GLU A 515 22.80 23.14 12.23
C GLU A 515 21.67 24.08 12.70
N GLN A 516 20.45 23.86 12.21
CA GLN A 516 19.29 24.66 12.60
C GLN A 516 18.88 24.40 14.05
N ALA A 517 18.90 23.14 14.51
CA ALA A 517 18.58 22.78 15.89
C ALA A 517 19.53 23.37 16.92
N HIS A 518 20.82 23.42 16.60
CA HIS A 518 21.84 24.09 17.41
C HIS A 518 21.62 25.59 17.43
N LYS A 519 21.32 26.20 16.28
CA LYS A 519 21.04 27.64 16.17
C LYS A 519 19.86 28.06 17.05
N ASP A 520 18.81 27.25 17.09
CA ASP A 520 17.59 27.52 17.85
C ASP A 520 17.63 27.00 19.29
N ASN A 521 18.74 26.38 19.71
CA ASN A 521 18.96 25.75 21.02
C ASN A 521 17.89 24.71 21.38
N LYS A 522 17.46 23.93 20.38
CA LYS A 522 16.52 22.80 20.55
C LYS A 522 17.21 21.45 20.72
N LEU A 523 18.49 21.39 20.36
CA LEU A 523 19.36 20.24 20.57
C LEU A 523 20.64 20.67 21.30
N ALA A 524 21.17 19.80 22.17
CA ALA A 524 22.42 20.06 22.87
C ALA A 524 23.59 20.19 21.87
N ARG A 525 24.56 21.06 22.17
CA ARG A 525 25.65 21.41 21.23
C ARG A 525 26.59 20.24 20.90
N ASP A 526 26.65 19.26 21.79
CA ASP A 526 27.46 18.04 21.68
C ASP A 526 26.66 16.85 21.10
N VAL A 527 25.40 17.06 20.72
CA VAL A 527 24.53 16.03 20.13
C VAL A 527 24.10 16.48 18.74
N THR A 528 24.17 15.58 17.77
CA THR A 528 23.70 15.80 16.41
C THR A 528 22.41 15.02 16.14
N VAL A 529 21.66 15.42 15.12
CA VAL A 529 20.50 14.64 14.66
C VAL A 529 20.96 13.26 14.20
N LYS A 530 22.16 13.15 13.62
CA LYS A 530 22.77 11.88 13.22
C LYS A 530 22.92 10.91 14.40
N ASP A 531 23.45 11.36 15.53
CA ASP A 531 23.64 10.52 16.74
C ASP A 531 22.33 9.87 17.22
N ILE A 532 21.20 10.57 17.03
CA ILE A 532 19.87 10.09 17.38
C ILE A 532 19.32 9.19 16.26
N MET A 533 19.28 9.70 15.03
CA MET A 533 18.54 9.10 13.92
C MET A 533 19.22 7.89 13.29
N ASP A 534 20.54 7.74 13.43
CA ASP A 534 21.23 6.50 13.05
C ASP A 534 20.66 5.30 13.84
N THR A 535 20.26 5.51 15.09
CA THR A 535 19.61 4.46 15.91
C THR A 535 18.21 4.10 15.41
N TRP A 536 17.57 4.92 14.58
CA TRP A 536 16.22 4.68 14.07
C TRP A 536 16.19 4.23 12.60
N THR A 537 17.24 4.52 11.83
CA THR A 537 17.30 4.29 10.38
C THR A 537 18.13 3.08 10.00
N LEU A 538 19.22 2.80 10.73
CA LEU A 538 20.20 1.76 10.39
C LEU A 538 19.92 0.39 11.03
N GLN A 539 18.91 0.30 11.90
CA GLN A 539 18.43 -0.95 12.48
C GLN A 539 16.92 -1.09 12.31
N MET A 540 16.43 -2.33 12.24
CA MET A 540 15.01 -2.63 12.12
C MET A 540 14.31 -2.55 13.49
N GLY A 541 12.98 -2.60 13.50
CA GLY A 541 12.20 -2.63 14.72
C GLY A 541 12.16 -1.30 15.48
N PHE A 542 11.57 -1.37 16.66
CA PHE A 542 11.39 -0.26 17.59
C PHE A 542 11.33 -0.77 19.05
N PRO A 543 11.53 0.11 20.05
CA PRO A 543 11.51 -0.30 21.43
C PRO A 543 10.09 -0.33 22.02
N VAL A 544 9.91 -1.16 23.05
CA VAL A 544 8.96 -0.86 24.12
C VAL A 544 9.71 -0.23 25.28
N VAL A 545 9.11 0.80 25.86
CA VAL A 545 9.57 1.49 27.06
C VAL A 545 8.81 0.93 28.26
N ASN A 546 9.53 0.31 29.19
CA ASN A 546 8.98 -0.23 30.43
C ASN A 546 9.08 0.83 31.55
N VAL A 547 7.97 1.10 32.23
CA VAL A 547 7.85 2.12 33.29
C VAL A 547 7.47 1.46 34.61
N GLU A 548 8.43 1.41 35.53
CA GLU A 548 8.26 0.85 36.87
C GLU A 548 8.21 1.97 37.92
N ARG A 549 7.02 2.28 38.45
CA ARG A 549 6.84 3.40 39.40
C ARG A 549 7.24 3.03 40.82
N ASN A 550 8.03 3.91 41.45
CA ASN A 550 8.16 3.97 42.89
C ASN A 550 7.18 5.00 43.47
N TYR A 551 6.01 4.50 43.87
CA TYR A 551 4.90 5.27 44.43
C TYR A 551 5.15 5.94 45.79
N ASN A 552 6.25 5.62 46.47
CA ASN A 552 6.63 6.25 47.73
C ASN A 552 7.49 7.49 47.52
N THR A 553 8.28 7.50 46.44
CA THR A 553 9.21 8.59 46.12
C THR A 553 8.76 9.44 44.94
N ASN A 554 7.62 9.10 44.31
CA ASN A 554 7.11 9.72 43.09
C ASN A 554 8.18 9.77 41.99
N THR A 555 8.86 8.64 41.80
CA THR A 555 9.86 8.43 40.74
C THR A 555 9.52 7.17 39.94
N ALA A 556 10.08 7.02 38.76
CA ALA A 556 9.97 5.80 37.94
C ALA A 556 11.35 5.35 37.46
N SER A 557 11.55 4.04 37.38
CA SER A 557 12.64 3.44 36.62
C SER A 557 12.13 3.18 35.21
N VAL A 558 12.84 3.68 34.21
CA VAL A 558 12.45 3.59 32.79
C VAL A 558 13.53 2.89 32.00
N SER A 559 13.19 1.80 31.31
CA SER A 559 14.10 1.01 30.47
C SER A 559 13.51 0.78 29.08
N GLN A 560 14.34 0.31 28.15
CA GLN A 560 13.93 -0.05 26.79
C GLN A 560 14.40 -1.46 26.44
N GLU A 561 13.65 -2.08 25.54
CA GLU A 561 13.98 -3.35 24.89
C GLU A 561 13.28 -3.39 23.53
N ARG A 562 13.82 -4.15 22.57
CA ARG A 562 13.14 -4.36 21.28
C ARG A 562 11.76 -4.98 21.51
N PHE A 563 10.75 -4.43 20.84
CA PHE A 563 9.41 -5.00 20.84
C PHE A 563 9.26 -6.00 19.69
N LEU A 564 8.85 -7.23 20.02
CA LEU A 564 8.52 -8.30 19.07
C LEU A 564 7.16 -8.89 19.41
N ASN A 565 6.40 -9.31 18.40
CA ASN A 565 5.11 -9.99 18.60
C ASN A 565 5.26 -11.48 18.99
N GLY A 566 6.45 -12.06 18.81
CA GLY A 566 6.79 -13.46 19.06
C GLY A 566 7.82 -13.62 20.20
N ASN A 567 8.44 -14.80 20.28
CA ASN A 567 9.37 -15.14 21.36
C ASN A 567 10.66 -14.31 21.28
N GLU A 568 11.09 -13.72 22.41
CA GLU A 568 12.30 -12.89 22.51
C GLU A 568 13.61 -13.67 22.31
N ASP A 569 13.57 -14.99 22.49
CA ASP A 569 14.73 -15.89 22.39
C ASP A 569 15.16 -16.18 20.95
N GLU A 570 14.48 -15.65 19.93
CA GLU A 570 14.97 -15.73 18.55
C GLU A 570 16.12 -14.74 18.36
N GLU A 571 17.35 -15.24 18.51
CA GLU A 571 18.57 -14.50 18.18
C GLU A 571 18.49 -14.00 16.73
N THR A 572 18.32 -12.68 16.55
CA THR A 572 18.53 -12.06 15.25
C THR A 572 20.04 -11.96 15.00
N ASN A 573 20.53 -12.82 14.13
CA ASN A 573 21.95 -12.88 13.70
C ASN A 573 22.36 -11.71 12.77
N ASP A 574 21.88 -10.48 13.04
CA ASP A 574 22.21 -9.29 12.25
C ASP A 574 23.24 -8.36 12.92
N GLY A 575 23.69 -8.71 14.13
CA GLY A 575 24.81 -8.04 14.81
C GLY A 575 24.45 -6.69 15.46
N HIS A 576 23.16 -6.34 15.56
CA HIS A 576 22.72 -5.13 16.25
C HIS A 576 22.36 -5.39 17.71
N ASP A 577 22.74 -4.48 18.60
CA ASP A 577 22.41 -4.52 20.04
C ASP A 577 20.99 -4.00 20.35
N TYR A 578 20.24 -3.54 19.33
CA TYR A 578 18.86 -3.04 19.41
C TYR A 578 18.61 -2.07 20.57
N GLN A 579 19.28 -0.92 20.51
CA GLN A 579 19.09 0.17 21.45
C GLN A 579 18.87 1.48 20.69
N TRP A 580 17.90 2.25 21.13
CA TRP A 580 17.49 3.49 20.50
C TRP A 580 17.82 4.68 21.39
N TRP A 581 17.98 5.84 20.76
CA TRP A 581 17.98 7.11 21.46
C TRP A 581 16.55 7.64 21.52
N VAL A 582 15.85 7.37 22.65
CA VAL A 582 14.39 7.57 22.77
C VAL A 582 14.05 8.91 23.42
N PRO A 583 13.32 9.82 22.73
CA PRO A 583 12.77 11.02 23.34
C PRO A 583 11.60 10.67 24.25
N LEU A 584 11.70 10.96 25.56
CA LEU A 584 10.66 10.61 26.53
C LEU A 584 9.81 11.83 26.88
N THR A 585 8.51 11.71 26.64
CA THR A 585 7.46 12.61 27.13
C THR A 585 6.55 11.86 28.09
N PHE A 586 6.05 12.53 29.13
CA PHE A 586 5.10 11.94 30.08
C PHE A 586 4.32 13.02 30.84
N THR A 587 3.09 12.71 31.22
CA THR A 587 2.20 13.60 31.98
C THR A 587 1.27 12.81 32.90
N GLY A 588 0.79 13.44 33.98
CA GLY A 588 -0.28 12.90 34.80
C GLY A 588 -1.63 13.10 34.11
N VAL A 589 -2.61 12.23 34.37
CA VAL A 589 -3.98 12.39 33.81
C VAL A 589 -4.71 13.63 34.34
N ASP A 590 -4.17 14.27 35.38
CA ASP A 590 -4.61 15.54 35.95
C ASP A 590 -3.91 16.76 35.35
N GLN A 591 -3.04 16.56 34.36
CA GLN A 591 -2.23 17.60 33.70
C GLN A 591 -2.51 17.68 32.19
N SER A 592 -1.91 18.69 31.55
CA SER A 592 -2.04 18.90 30.10
C SER A 592 -1.27 17.85 29.29
N PHE A 593 -1.84 17.49 28.14
CA PHE A 593 -1.25 16.62 27.12
C PHE A 593 -0.75 17.41 25.88
N GLU A 594 -0.63 18.74 25.97
CA GLU A 594 -0.21 19.58 24.82
C GLU A 594 1.32 19.66 24.66
N ASP A 595 2.09 19.45 25.74
CA ASP A 595 3.55 19.50 25.70
C ASP A 595 4.13 18.18 25.20
N THR A 596 4.53 18.17 23.93
CA THR A 596 5.17 17.03 23.25
C THR A 596 6.70 17.17 23.17
N PHE A 597 7.29 18.20 23.79
CA PHE A 597 8.74 18.35 23.80
C PHE A 597 9.38 17.35 24.78
N PRO A 598 10.47 16.66 24.41
CA PRO A 598 11.08 15.64 25.28
C PRO A 598 11.52 16.22 26.62
N LYS A 599 11.04 15.62 27.72
CA LYS A 599 11.44 16.00 29.09
C LYS A 599 12.80 15.39 29.46
N THR A 600 13.12 14.23 28.87
CA THR A 600 14.40 13.55 29.04
C THR A 600 14.64 12.59 27.87
N TRP A 601 15.80 11.94 27.86
CA TRP A 601 16.20 11.00 26.83
C TRP A 601 16.67 9.70 27.46
N LEU A 602 16.27 8.57 26.88
CA LEU A 602 16.84 7.27 27.18
C LEU A 602 17.85 6.94 26.08
N LYS A 603 19.14 6.91 26.41
CA LYS A 603 20.22 6.77 25.42
C LYS A 603 20.59 5.30 25.19
N PRO A 604 21.26 4.98 24.08
CA PRO A 604 21.92 3.69 23.94
C PRO A 604 22.88 3.45 25.12
N LYS A 605 22.94 2.20 25.58
CA LYS A 605 23.70 1.69 26.74
C LYS A 605 23.13 2.04 28.12
N ASP A 606 22.11 2.88 28.21
CA ASP A 606 21.38 3.07 29.46
C ASP A 606 20.55 1.82 29.76
N LYS A 607 20.91 1.06 30.81
CA LYS A 607 20.09 -0.10 31.25
C LYS A 607 18.70 0.34 31.72
N ALA A 608 18.68 1.42 32.51
CA ALA A 608 17.48 2.11 32.94
C ALA A 608 17.86 3.51 33.43
N ILE A 609 16.97 4.48 33.27
CA ILE A 609 17.11 5.82 33.85
C ILE A 609 16.07 6.03 34.95
N LYS A 610 16.42 6.87 35.93
CA LYS A 610 15.48 7.29 36.96
C LYS A 610 14.81 8.61 36.54
N VAL A 611 13.50 8.57 36.39
CA VAL A 611 12.68 9.75 36.07
C VAL A 611 12.00 10.27 37.34
N THR A 612 12.09 11.57 37.59
CA THR A 612 11.47 12.26 38.73
C THR A 612 10.20 13.00 38.31
N GLY A 613 9.38 13.40 39.28
CA GLY A 613 8.16 14.18 39.00
C GLY A 613 7.00 13.32 38.51
N MET A 614 6.93 12.05 38.96
CA MET A 614 5.74 11.23 38.72
C MET A 614 4.55 11.78 39.53
N PRO A 615 3.32 11.57 39.05
CA PRO A 615 2.11 11.86 39.82
C PRO A 615 2.07 11.09 41.14
N ASP A 616 1.15 11.49 42.02
CA ASP A 616 0.93 10.80 43.28
C ASP A 616 0.45 9.34 43.10
N ARG A 617 0.24 8.65 44.22
CA ARG A 617 -0.10 7.22 44.24
C ARG A 617 -1.50 6.87 43.74
N THR A 618 -2.35 7.86 43.52
CA THR A 618 -3.74 7.74 43.06
C THR A 618 -3.93 8.21 41.63
N THR A 619 -2.96 8.90 41.05
CA THR A 619 -3.02 9.43 39.69
C THR A 619 -2.20 8.58 38.72
N ALA A 620 -2.79 8.22 37.58
CA ALA A 620 -2.10 7.53 36.50
C ALA A 620 -1.09 8.47 35.81
N VAL A 621 0.05 7.92 35.39
CA VAL A 621 0.98 8.61 34.47
C VAL A 621 0.85 7.97 33.09
N ILE A 622 0.87 8.81 32.06
CA ILE A 622 0.88 8.39 30.65
C ILE A 622 2.18 8.88 30.02
N PHE A 623 2.93 7.97 29.39
CA PHE A 623 4.14 8.28 28.62
C PHE A 623 3.81 8.33 27.12
N ASN A 624 4.71 8.96 26.35
CA ASN A 624 4.55 9.23 24.92
C ASN A 624 3.33 10.12 24.65
N VAL A 625 3.35 11.34 25.18
CA VAL A 625 2.27 12.33 25.03
C VAL A 625 1.95 12.51 23.54
N GLN A 626 0.66 12.37 23.22
CA GLN A 626 0.07 12.32 21.87
C GLN A 626 0.69 11.28 20.92
N GLU A 627 1.33 10.24 21.44
CA GLU A 627 2.05 9.22 20.68
C GLU A 627 3.04 9.87 19.69
N SER A 628 3.75 10.91 20.16
CA SER A 628 4.67 11.76 19.37
C SER A 628 5.91 11.02 18.88
N SER A 629 6.25 9.89 19.50
CA SER A 629 7.48 9.15 19.26
C SER A 629 7.22 7.67 18.94
N TYR A 630 8.15 7.03 18.22
CA TYR A 630 7.97 5.68 17.67
C TYR A 630 8.33 4.57 18.67
N TYR A 631 7.58 4.46 19.77
CA TYR A 631 7.76 3.39 20.75
C TYR A 631 6.45 3.05 21.46
N ARG A 632 6.35 1.81 21.95
CA ARG A 632 5.25 1.34 22.81
C ARG A 632 5.55 1.58 24.27
N VAL A 633 4.54 1.67 25.12
CA VAL A 633 4.72 1.82 26.57
C VAL A 633 4.08 0.67 27.34
N ASN A 634 4.88 0.04 28.20
CA ASN A 634 4.37 -0.86 29.23
C ASN A 634 4.56 -0.25 30.62
N TYR A 635 3.61 -0.52 31.50
CA TYR A 635 3.62 0.00 32.87
C TYR A 635 3.54 -1.14 33.89
N ASP A 636 3.92 -0.84 35.13
CA ASP A 636 3.58 -1.69 36.26
C ASP A 636 2.05 -1.89 36.39
N ILE A 637 1.64 -3.04 36.95
CA ILE A 637 0.21 -3.43 37.03
C ILE A 637 -0.63 -2.40 37.77
N LYS A 638 -0.06 -1.70 38.76
CA LYS A 638 -0.81 -0.69 39.50
C LYS A 638 -1.10 0.51 38.61
N ASN A 639 -0.16 0.98 37.79
CA ASN A 639 -0.44 2.07 36.86
C ASN A 639 -1.44 1.66 35.77
N TRP A 640 -1.36 0.43 35.26
CA TRP A 640 -2.39 -0.11 34.36
C TRP A 640 -3.79 -0.08 34.98
N GLN A 641 -3.92 -0.44 36.26
CA GLN A 641 -5.21 -0.36 36.96
C GLN A 641 -5.68 1.09 37.11
N LEU A 642 -4.79 2.03 37.47
CA LEU A 642 -5.13 3.45 37.54
C LEU A 642 -5.60 4.00 36.18
N ILE A 643 -4.99 3.55 35.08
CA ILE A 643 -5.44 3.90 33.72
C ILE A 643 -6.84 3.36 33.46
N ILE A 644 -7.10 2.08 33.77
CA ILE A 644 -8.43 1.45 33.59
C ILE A 644 -9.49 2.18 34.42
N ASP A 645 -9.17 2.54 35.67
CA ASP A 645 -10.08 3.26 36.56
C ASP A 645 -10.37 4.67 36.02
N GLN A 646 -9.35 5.37 35.51
CA GLN A 646 -9.50 6.68 34.90
C GLN A 646 -10.37 6.61 33.63
N LEU A 647 -10.07 5.70 32.70
CA LEU A 647 -10.86 5.50 31.48
C LEU A 647 -12.32 5.19 31.81
N ASN A 648 -12.57 4.41 32.86
CA ASN A 648 -13.92 4.09 33.26
C ASN A 648 -14.65 5.25 33.95
N THR A 649 -13.94 6.08 34.71
CA THR A 649 -14.52 7.20 35.46
C THR A 649 -14.75 8.41 34.56
N ASP A 650 -13.69 8.88 33.88
CA ASP A 650 -13.73 9.96 32.91
C ASP A 650 -12.58 9.79 31.92
N HIS A 651 -12.88 9.16 30.78
CA HIS A 651 -11.89 8.97 29.73
C HIS A 651 -11.44 10.29 29.09
N THR A 652 -12.23 11.36 29.17
CA THR A 652 -11.95 12.60 28.44
C THR A 652 -10.76 13.39 29.00
N LEU A 653 -10.31 13.08 30.22
CA LEU A 653 -9.07 13.63 30.79
C LEU A 653 -7.80 13.11 30.10
N ILE A 654 -7.88 11.98 29.39
CA ILE A 654 -6.76 11.46 28.60
C ILE A 654 -6.95 11.89 27.15
N HIS A 655 -5.92 12.51 26.58
CA HIS A 655 -5.94 12.96 25.18
C HIS A 655 -6.32 11.84 24.21
N VAL A 656 -7.09 12.18 23.17
CA VAL A 656 -7.66 11.22 22.22
C VAL A 656 -6.61 10.28 21.60
N ASN A 657 -5.45 10.81 21.19
CA ASN A 657 -4.32 10.01 20.68
C ASN A 657 -3.77 9.06 21.74
N ASN A 658 -3.64 9.49 22.99
CA ASN A 658 -3.16 8.61 24.06
C ASN A 658 -4.17 7.54 24.45
N ARG A 659 -5.48 7.78 24.33
CA ARG A 659 -6.47 6.70 24.50
C ARG A 659 -6.32 5.63 23.42
N ALA A 660 -6.11 6.05 22.18
CA ALA A 660 -5.81 5.14 21.08
C ALA A 660 -4.50 4.37 21.31
N GLN A 661 -3.44 5.06 21.73
CA GLN A 661 -2.17 4.45 22.11
C GLN A 661 -2.34 3.40 23.22
N ILE A 662 -3.03 3.75 24.32
CA ILE A 662 -3.27 2.85 25.46
C ILE A 662 -3.96 1.57 25.00
N ILE A 663 -4.97 1.69 24.13
CA ILE A 663 -5.67 0.52 23.56
C ILE A 663 -4.73 -0.31 22.69
N ASP A 664 -4.01 0.33 21.75
CA ASP A 664 -3.11 -0.36 20.83
C ASP A 664 -1.95 -1.04 21.58
N ASP A 665 -1.29 -0.35 22.50
CA ASP A 665 -0.24 -0.88 23.36
C ASP A 665 -0.76 -2.04 24.21
N ALA A 666 -1.91 -1.92 24.86
CA ALA A 666 -2.44 -3.00 25.69
C ALA A 666 -2.71 -4.28 24.88
N PHE A 667 -3.27 -4.16 23.67
CA PHE A 667 -3.49 -5.32 22.82
C PHE A 667 -2.20 -5.95 22.31
N ASN A 668 -1.23 -5.15 21.87
CA ASN A 668 0.02 -5.66 21.31
C ASN A 668 0.96 -6.20 22.40
N LEU A 669 1.01 -5.58 23.58
CA LEU A 669 1.71 -6.12 24.75
C LEU A 669 1.11 -7.45 25.19
N ALA A 670 -0.23 -7.56 25.21
CA ALA A 670 -0.88 -8.82 25.55
C ALA A 670 -0.61 -9.90 24.49
N ARG A 671 -0.59 -9.51 23.21
CA ARG A 671 -0.22 -10.41 22.12
C ARG A 671 1.20 -10.94 22.26
N ALA A 672 2.14 -10.08 22.65
CA ALA A 672 3.54 -10.42 22.91
C ALA A 672 3.77 -11.12 24.27
N GLY A 673 2.72 -11.40 25.05
CA GLY A 673 2.86 -12.05 26.36
C GLY A 673 3.40 -11.15 27.49
N ARG A 674 3.56 -9.84 27.24
CA ARG A 674 4.08 -8.85 28.21
C ARG A 674 2.98 -8.21 29.08
N LEU A 675 1.71 -8.47 28.74
CA LEU A 675 0.55 -8.03 29.51
C LEU A 675 -0.51 -9.15 29.54
N ASN A 676 -1.24 -9.29 30.66
CA ASN A 676 -2.34 -10.26 30.69
C ASN A 676 -3.53 -9.76 29.85
N TYR A 677 -4.13 -10.64 29.05
CA TYR A 677 -5.34 -10.32 28.27
C TYR A 677 -6.52 -9.83 29.11
N THR A 678 -6.61 -10.19 30.39
CA THR A 678 -7.64 -9.64 31.28
C THR A 678 -7.47 -8.13 31.51
N ILE A 679 -6.22 -7.63 31.53
CA ILE A 679 -5.92 -6.20 31.65
C ILE A 679 -6.19 -5.51 30.31
N ALA A 680 -5.73 -6.09 29.19
CA ALA A 680 -6.00 -5.54 27.86
C ALA A 680 -7.50 -5.44 27.55
N LEU A 681 -8.29 -6.48 27.83
CA LEU A 681 -9.74 -6.44 27.72
C LEU A 681 -10.42 -5.62 28.83
N GLY A 682 -9.69 -5.33 29.92
CA GLY A 682 -10.09 -4.38 30.96
C GLY A 682 -10.07 -2.94 30.45
N VAL A 683 -9.01 -2.58 29.73
CA VAL A 683 -8.85 -1.28 29.05
C VAL A 683 -10.01 -1.01 28.08
N THR A 684 -10.60 -2.03 27.43
CA THR A 684 -11.67 -1.80 26.44
C THR A 684 -13.07 -1.61 27.03
N GLN A 685 -13.27 -1.77 28.33
CA GLN A 685 -14.61 -1.72 28.94
C GLN A 685 -15.28 -0.34 28.83
N TYR A 686 -14.48 0.73 28.89
CA TYR A 686 -15.00 2.09 28.79
C TYR A 686 -15.54 2.42 27.39
N LEU A 687 -15.19 1.65 26.35
CA LEU A 687 -15.55 1.94 24.95
C LEU A 687 -17.07 2.07 24.75
N SER A 688 -17.89 1.42 25.59
CA SER A 688 -19.35 1.63 25.61
C SER A 688 -19.77 3.11 25.79
N ARG A 689 -18.88 3.97 26.29
CA ARG A 689 -19.05 5.43 26.48
C ARG A 689 -18.18 6.28 25.54
N GLU A 690 -17.24 5.68 24.83
CA GLU A 690 -16.36 6.38 23.88
C GLU A 690 -17.14 6.80 22.63
N ILE A 691 -16.88 8.01 22.14
CA ILE A 691 -17.56 8.57 20.97
C ILE A 691 -16.60 9.09 19.91
N GLU A 692 -15.29 9.15 20.20
CA GLU A 692 -14.29 9.67 19.28
C GLU A 692 -13.77 8.57 18.33
N PHE A 693 -13.46 8.96 17.11
CA PHE A 693 -13.10 8.03 16.04
C PHE A 693 -11.75 7.32 16.28
N ILE A 694 -10.75 8.04 16.78
CA ILE A 694 -9.37 7.55 16.85
C ILE A 694 -9.22 6.38 17.86
N PRO A 695 -9.75 6.45 19.10
CA PRO A 695 -9.68 5.32 20.03
C PRO A 695 -10.52 4.13 19.57
N TRP A 696 -11.68 4.38 18.96
CA TRP A 696 -12.48 3.31 18.34
C TRP A 696 -11.72 2.63 17.21
N LYS A 697 -11.03 3.37 16.35
CA LYS A 697 -10.23 2.78 15.26
C LYS A 697 -9.12 1.90 15.80
N ALA A 698 -8.37 2.32 16.83
CA ALA A 698 -7.39 1.47 17.51
C ALA A 698 -8.03 0.21 18.12
N ALA A 699 -9.18 0.35 18.81
CA ALA A 699 -9.91 -0.77 19.39
C ALA A 699 -10.38 -1.78 18.32
N LEU A 700 -10.95 -1.31 17.22
CA LEU A 700 -11.43 -2.18 16.14
C LEU A 700 -10.27 -2.91 15.44
N TYR A 701 -9.06 -2.35 15.40
CA TYR A 701 -7.87 -3.09 14.94
C TYR A 701 -7.47 -4.20 15.91
N GLY A 702 -7.40 -3.91 17.22
CA GLY A 702 -7.12 -4.93 18.24
C GLY A 702 -8.17 -6.05 18.26
N PHE A 703 -9.45 -5.69 18.21
CA PHE A 703 -10.56 -6.65 18.10
C PHE A 703 -10.57 -7.39 16.77
N GLY A 704 -10.14 -6.77 15.67
CA GLY A 704 -10.00 -7.44 14.38
C GLY A 704 -9.10 -8.66 14.46
N TYR A 705 -7.97 -8.57 15.17
CA TYR A 705 -7.11 -9.73 15.39
C TYR A 705 -7.81 -10.83 16.21
N ILE A 706 -8.51 -10.47 17.29
CA ILE A 706 -9.26 -11.44 18.11
C ILE A 706 -10.39 -12.09 17.31
N ASP A 707 -11.11 -11.31 16.49
CA ASP A 707 -12.16 -11.78 15.60
C ASP A 707 -11.61 -12.86 14.66
N THR A 708 -10.51 -12.57 13.95
CA THR A 708 -9.82 -13.51 13.07
C THR A 708 -9.32 -14.76 13.80
N MET A 709 -8.80 -14.63 15.02
CA MET A 709 -8.32 -15.79 15.78
C MET A 709 -9.44 -16.68 16.29
N LEU A 710 -10.60 -16.10 16.63
CA LEU A 710 -11.70 -16.80 17.28
C LEU A 710 -12.81 -17.25 16.33
N GLU A 711 -12.95 -16.68 15.12
CA GLU A 711 -14.09 -16.90 14.21
C GLU A 711 -14.43 -18.36 13.90
N ARG A 712 -13.41 -19.23 13.93
CA ARG A 712 -13.54 -20.67 13.67
C ARG A 712 -13.53 -21.54 14.94
N THR A 713 -13.78 -20.93 16.10
CA THR A 713 -13.71 -21.59 17.41
C THR A 713 -15.04 -21.50 18.18
N PRO A 714 -15.28 -22.37 19.18
CA PRO A 714 -16.45 -22.26 20.06
C PRO A 714 -16.55 -20.94 20.84
N ALA A 715 -15.45 -20.21 21.02
CA ALA A 715 -15.43 -18.93 21.73
C ALA A 715 -16.11 -17.80 20.96
N TYR A 716 -16.28 -17.92 19.64
CA TYR A 716 -16.74 -16.83 18.80
C TYR A 716 -18.11 -16.27 19.19
N GLY A 717 -19.04 -17.13 19.59
CA GLY A 717 -20.36 -16.68 20.03
C GLY A 717 -20.31 -15.81 21.30
N GLU A 718 -19.34 -16.04 22.19
CA GLU A 718 -19.11 -15.17 23.36
C GLU A 718 -18.48 -13.84 22.93
N PHE A 719 -17.51 -13.88 22.01
CA PHE A 719 -16.88 -12.69 21.45
C PHE A 719 -17.91 -11.78 20.76
N GLN A 720 -18.77 -12.33 19.90
CA GLN A 720 -19.84 -11.56 19.25
C GLN A 720 -20.78 -10.90 20.27
N ARG A 721 -21.09 -11.59 21.38
CA ARG A 721 -21.94 -11.02 22.44
C ARG A 721 -21.25 -9.89 23.18
N TYR A 722 -19.98 -10.04 23.52
CA TYR A 722 -19.18 -8.98 24.12
C TYR A 722 -19.08 -7.76 23.19
N MET A 723 -18.76 -7.96 21.91
CA MET A 723 -18.67 -6.87 20.93
C MET A 723 -20.00 -6.13 20.75
N LYS A 724 -21.14 -6.84 20.79
CA LYS A 724 -22.46 -6.18 20.79
C LYS A 724 -22.64 -5.25 21.98
N THR A 725 -22.18 -5.61 23.19
CA THR A 725 -22.31 -4.74 24.36
C THR A 725 -21.53 -3.42 24.21
N LEU A 726 -20.37 -3.46 23.54
CA LEU A 726 -19.56 -2.26 23.30
C LEU A 726 -20.12 -1.41 22.16
N ILE A 727 -20.50 -2.04 21.04
CA ILE A 727 -20.87 -1.34 19.80
C ILE A 727 -22.30 -0.82 19.81
N HIS A 728 -23.23 -1.52 20.47
CA HIS A 728 -24.64 -1.17 20.39
C HIS A 728 -24.97 0.26 20.90
N PRO A 729 -24.39 0.76 22.03
CA PRO A 729 -24.56 2.15 22.44
C PRO A 729 -24.12 3.16 21.37
N LEU A 730 -22.95 2.94 20.76
CA LEU A 730 -22.43 3.80 19.70
C LEU A 730 -23.31 3.76 18.44
N TYR A 731 -23.73 2.55 18.03
CA TYR A 731 -24.64 2.35 16.90
C TYR A 731 -25.96 3.11 17.10
N ASN A 732 -26.55 3.02 18.30
CA ASN A 732 -27.79 3.73 18.62
C ASN A 732 -27.60 5.26 18.63
N ARG A 733 -26.45 5.74 19.12
CA ARG A 733 -26.12 7.17 19.12
C ARG A 733 -25.94 7.74 17.71
N LEU A 734 -25.14 7.07 16.88
CA LEU A 734 -24.81 7.53 15.53
C LEU A 734 -25.98 7.37 14.57
N GLY A 735 -26.83 6.36 14.82
CA GLY A 735 -27.93 5.98 13.95
C GLY A 735 -27.46 5.37 12.62
N PHE A 736 -28.43 4.86 11.86
CA PHE A 736 -28.14 4.26 10.56
C PHE A 736 -27.93 5.28 9.45
N GLN A 737 -28.39 6.54 9.56
CA GLN A 737 -28.23 7.56 8.52
C GLN A 737 -27.37 8.71 9.04
N PRO A 738 -26.52 9.34 8.21
CA PRO A 738 -25.75 10.50 8.64
C PRO A 738 -26.65 11.74 8.80
N LYS A 739 -26.21 12.67 9.64
CA LYS A 739 -26.83 13.98 9.86
C LYS A 739 -26.00 15.04 9.14
N SER A 740 -26.64 16.14 8.73
CA SER A 740 -25.95 17.26 8.10
C SER A 740 -24.94 17.97 9.02
N SER A 741 -25.07 17.81 10.33
CA SER A 741 -24.18 18.37 11.34
C SER A 741 -23.00 17.45 11.69
N ASP A 742 -22.93 16.23 11.14
CA ASP A 742 -21.87 15.30 11.49
C ASP A 742 -20.52 15.78 10.95
N SER A 743 -19.49 15.68 11.78
CA SER A 743 -18.11 15.88 11.37
C SER A 743 -17.60 14.76 10.45
N HIS A 744 -16.50 15.03 9.78
CA HIS A 744 -15.81 14.06 8.91
C HIS A 744 -15.48 12.75 9.64
N LEU A 745 -15.01 12.86 10.89
CA LEU A 745 -14.68 11.71 11.73
C LEU A 745 -15.94 10.97 12.22
N GLU A 746 -17.05 11.65 12.50
CA GLU A 746 -18.32 11.00 12.86
C GLU A 746 -18.91 10.19 11.70
N VAL A 747 -18.82 10.70 10.47
CA VAL A 747 -19.22 9.95 9.27
C VAL A 747 -18.38 8.68 9.13
N SER A 748 -17.06 8.80 9.31
CA SER A 748 -16.12 7.67 9.25
C SER A 748 -16.35 6.65 10.37
N LEU A 749 -16.63 7.14 11.58
CA LEU A 749 -16.97 6.31 12.73
C LEU A 749 -18.28 5.56 12.50
N ARG A 750 -19.30 6.21 11.93
CA ARG A 750 -20.58 5.56 11.60
C ARG A 750 -20.40 4.45 10.60
N ALA A 751 -19.66 4.67 9.52
CA ALA A 751 -19.40 3.64 8.51
C ALA A 751 -18.73 2.39 9.14
N SER A 752 -17.72 2.61 10.00
CA SER A 752 -17.03 1.55 10.74
C SER A 752 -17.97 0.84 11.73
N THR A 753 -18.78 1.61 12.46
CA THR A 753 -19.75 1.11 13.45
C THR A 753 -20.81 0.24 12.78
N ILE A 754 -21.38 0.67 11.65
CA ILE A 754 -22.38 -0.11 10.88
C ILE A 754 -21.73 -1.41 10.35
N SER A 755 -20.52 -1.31 9.80
CA SER A 755 -19.78 -2.50 9.32
C SER A 755 -19.64 -3.54 10.42
N TRP A 756 -19.14 -3.13 11.60
CA TRP A 756 -18.97 -4.04 12.72
C TRP A 756 -20.31 -4.52 13.29
N ALA A 757 -21.29 -3.64 13.50
CA ALA A 757 -22.63 -3.98 13.99
C ALA A 757 -23.28 -5.08 13.14
N CYS A 758 -23.22 -4.96 11.82
CA CYS A 758 -23.75 -5.96 10.90
C CYS A 758 -22.93 -7.27 10.95
N SER A 759 -21.59 -7.19 11.01
CA SER A 759 -20.71 -8.37 11.06
C SER A 759 -20.90 -9.22 12.33
N VAL A 760 -21.00 -8.60 13.50
CA VAL A 760 -21.21 -9.30 14.78
C VAL A 760 -22.67 -9.75 14.96
N GLY A 761 -23.57 -9.39 14.04
CA GLY A 761 -24.95 -9.86 14.01
C GLY A 761 -25.92 -9.06 14.88
N ILE A 762 -25.81 -7.73 14.88
CA ILE A 762 -26.90 -6.85 15.35
C ILE A 762 -28.04 -6.93 14.31
N GLN A 763 -29.18 -7.47 14.72
CA GLN A 763 -30.27 -7.82 13.80
C GLN A 763 -30.84 -6.59 13.09
N GLU A 764 -31.00 -5.47 13.80
CA GLU A 764 -31.48 -4.21 13.24
C GLU A 764 -30.59 -3.70 12.10
N CYS A 765 -29.26 -3.80 12.23
CA CYS A 765 -28.32 -3.40 11.17
C CYS A 765 -28.50 -4.25 9.92
N LYS A 766 -28.58 -5.58 10.12
CA LYS A 766 -28.74 -6.55 9.03
C LYS A 766 -30.04 -6.36 8.27
N GLU A 767 -31.14 -6.14 8.98
CA GLU A 767 -32.45 -5.89 8.39
C GLU A 767 -32.48 -4.58 7.61
N LYS A 768 -31.94 -3.49 8.17
CA LYS A 768 -31.84 -2.20 7.48
C LYS A 768 -31.02 -2.30 6.20
N ALA A 769 -29.85 -2.93 6.24
CA ALA A 769 -29.03 -3.14 5.06
C ALA A 769 -29.76 -3.93 3.96
N LYS A 770 -30.49 -4.99 4.34
CA LYS A 770 -31.30 -5.79 3.41
C LYS A 770 -32.44 -4.96 2.79
N VAL A 771 -33.13 -4.16 3.59
CA VAL A 771 -34.25 -3.33 3.13
C VAL A 771 -33.78 -2.24 2.16
N GLU A 772 -32.69 -1.53 2.48
CA GLU A 772 -32.17 -0.47 1.59
C GLU A 772 -31.63 -1.02 0.26
N TYR A 773 -30.94 -2.17 0.29
CA TYR A 773 -30.48 -2.80 -0.95
C TYR A 773 -31.64 -3.33 -1.80
N LYS A 774 -32.64 -3.96 -1.17
CA LYS A 774 -33.86 -4.39 -1.86
C LYS A 774 -34.60 -3.19 -2.47
N ARG A 775 -34.69 -2.07 -1.75
CA ARG A 775 -35.30 -0.83 -2.25
C ARG A 775 -34.59 -0.32 -3.51
N TRP A 776 -33.27 -0.46 -3.59
CA TRP A 776 -32.51 -0.14 -4.80
C TRP A 776 -32.82 -1.10 -5.94
N MET A 777 -32.88 -2.41 -5.66
CA MET A 777 -33.22 -3.45 -6.65
C MET A 777 -34.62 -3.25 -7.24
N ASP A 778 -35.59 -2.83 -6.43
CA ASP A 778 -36.99 -2.65 -6.84
C ASP A 778 -37.22 -1.36 -7.66
N MET A 779 -36.18 -0.57 -7.96
CA MET A 779 -36.31 0.65 -8.77
C MET A 779 -36.47 0.35 -10.27
N ILE A 780 -37.32 1.13 -10.94
CA ILE A 780 -37.55 1.02 -12.39
C ILE A 780 -36.27 1.31 -13.19
N ASN A 781 -35.46 2.28 -12.74
CA ASN A 781 -34.18 2.62 -13.35
C ASN A 781 -33.09 2.77 -12.27
N PRO A 782 -32.47 1.65 -11.83
CA PRO A 782 -31.51 1.67 -10.73
C PRO A 782 -30.16 2.31 -11.08
N ASP A 783 -29.89 2.59 -12.36
CA ASP A 783 -28.69 3.29 -12.86
C ASP A 783 -28.87 4.80 -13.01
N ALA A 784 -30.11 5.33 -12.89
CA ALA A 784 -30.33 6.76 -13.06
C ALA A 784 -29.51 7.57 -12.04
N PRO A 785 -29.00 8.76 -12.41
CA PRO A 785 -28.27 9.62 -11.47
C PRO A 785 -29.08 9.86 -10.19
N GLY A 786 -28.50 9.51 -9.03
CA GLY A 786 -29.16 9.63 -7.73
C GLY A 786 -30.24 8.59 -7.43
N ALA A 787 -30.41 7.56 -8.26
CA ALA A 787 -31.38 6.49 -8.02
C ALA A 787 -31.05 5.68 -6.77
N ASN A 788 -29.78 5.31 -6.58
CA ASN A 788 -29.38 4.49 -5.44
C ASN A 788 -29.75 5.17 -4.10
N PRO A 789 -30.69 4.60 -3.32
CA PRO A 789 -31.19 5.21 -2.09
C PRO A 789 -30.21 5.08 -0.92
N ILE A 790 -29.17 4.25 -1.07
CA ILE A 790 -28.19 4.00 -0.01
C ILE A 790 -27.26 5.20 0.07
N ASN A 791 -27.15 5.77 1.26
CA ASN A 791 -26.21 6.85 1.52
C ASN A 791 -24.79 6.43 1.11
N VAL A 792 -24.07 7.33 0.42
CA VAL A 792 -22.78 7.04 -0.20
C VAL A 792 -21.76 6.45 0.80
N ASP A 793 -21.72 6.95 2.03
CA ASP A 793 -20.77 6.54 3.07
C ASP A 793 -21.10 5.16 3.67
N GLN A 794 -22.28 4.62 3.34
CA GLN A 794 -22.80 3.36 3.88
C GLN A 794 -22.91 2.27 2.83
N LYS A 795 -22.66 2.60 1.56
CA LYS A 795 -22.69 1.63 0.46
C LYS A 795 -21.87 0.38 0.76
N ARG A 796 -20.62 0.54 1.22
CA ARG A 796 -19.74 -0.60 1.53
C ARG A 796 -20.35 -1.57 2.56
N PRO A 797 -20.71 -1.14 3.80
CA PRO A 797 -21.31 -2.05 4.76
C PRO A 797 -22.70 -2.56 4.33
N VAL A 798 -23.50 -1.74 3.65
CA VAL A 798 -24.84 -2.15 3.18
C VAL A 798 -24.76 -3.21 2.08
N TYR A 799 -23.96 -2.99 1.03
CA TYR A 799 -23.77 -3.95 -0.06
C TYR A 799 -23.24 -5.27 0.49
N CYS A 800 -22.19 -5.21 1.31
CA CYS A 800 -21.60 -6.40 1.92
C CYS A 800 -22.63 -7.18 2.76
N SER A 801 -23.35 -6.50 3.66
CA SER A 801 -24.34 -7.13 4.53
C SER A 801 -25.55 -7.68 3.76
N ALA A 802 -26.03 -7.00 2.73
CA ALA A 802 -27.14 -7.46 1.90
C ALA A 802 -26.74 -8.69 1.06
N ILE A 803 -25.60 -8.64 0.37
CA ILE A 803 -25.08 -9.76 -0.45
C ILE A 803 -24.75 -10.98 0.43
N ALA A 804 -24.20 -10.77 1.63
CA ALA A 804 -23.95 -11.85 2.59
C ALA A 804 -25.24 -12.54 3.07
N GLN A 805 -26.37 -11.85 3.06
CA GLN A 805 -27.69 -12.37 3.44
C GLN A 805 -28.51 -12.90 2.25
N GLY A 806 -28.14 -12.51 1.03
CA GLY A 806 -28.83 -12.83 -0.22
C GLY A 806 -28.33 -14.11 -0.91
N GLY A 807 -28.58 -14.18 -2.21
CA GLY A 807 -28.19 -15.23 -3.12
C GLY A 807 -27.66 -14.68 -4.45
N GLU A 808 -27.95 -15.41 -5.53
CA GLU A 808 -27.52 -15.03 -6.88
C GLU A 808 -28.17 -13.73 -7.36
N GLU A 809 -29.45 -13.50 -7.04
CA GLU A 809 -30.20 -12.31 -7.47
C GLU A 809 -29.55 -11.01 -6.98
N GLU A 810 -29.23 -10.90 -5.69
CA GLU A 810 -28.58 -9.72 -5.12
C GLU A 810 -27.16 -9.53 -5.68
N TRP A 811 -26.47 -10.63 -5.97
CA TRP A 811 -25.11 -10.62 -6.51
C TRP A 811 -25.09 -10.17 -7.97
N ASP A 812 -25.94 -10.76 -8.82
CA ASP A 812 -26.05 -10.44 -10.24
C ASP A 812 -26.55 -9.01 -10.44
N PHE A 813 -27.46 -8.54 -9.58
CA PHE A 813 -27.85 -7.13 -9.57
C PHE A 813 -26.64 -6.22 -9.36
N GLY A 814 -25.83 -6.48 -8.32
CA GLY A 814 -24.61 -5.71 -8.03
C GLY A 814 -23.60 -5.78 -9.18
N TRP A 815 -23.38 -6.97 -9.75
CA TRP A 815 -22.51 -7.18 -10.90
C TRP A 815 -22.94 -6.36 -12.12
N GLN A 816 -24.24 -6.31 -12.43
CA GLN A 816 -24.74 -5.46 -13.52
C GLN A 816 -24.47 -3.97 -13.27
N ARG A 817 -24.59 -3.51 -12.02
CA ARG A 817 -24.24 -2.11 -11.66
C ARG A 817 -22.76 -1.83 -11.76
N TYR A 818 -21.90 -2.81 -11.48
CA TYR A 818 -20.46 -2.70 -11.71
C TYR A 818 -20.15 -2.46 -13.19
N LEU A 819 -20.75 -3.26 -14.08
CA LEU A 819 -20.57 -3.13 -15.53
C LEU A 819 -21.08 -1.77 -16.04
N ASN A 820 -22.23 -1.33 -15.56
CA ASN A 820 -22.89 -0.09 -16.01
C ASN A 820 -22.29 1.19 -15.41
N SER A 821 -21.52 1.10 -14.33
CA SER A 821 -20.95 2.28 -13.67
C SER A 821 -19.81 2.89 -14.48
N ASN A 822 -19.72 4.21 -14.44
CA ASN A 822 -18.63 4.98 -15.03
C ASN A 822 -17.69 5.61 -13.96
N VAL A 823 -17.91 5.30 -12.69
CA VAL A 823 -17.21 5.91 -11.55
C VAL A 823 -16.34 4.86 -10.86
N GLY A 824 -15.02 5.05 -10.90
CA GLY A 824 -14.05 4.07 -10.37
C GLY A 824 -14.25 3.74 -8.88
N SER A 825 -14.62 4.72 -8.05
CA SER A 825 -14.89 4.50 -6.63
C SER A 825 -16.15 3.65 -6.38
N GLU A 826 -17.18 3.79 -7.23
CA GLU A 826 -18.39 2.97 -7.15
C GLU A 826 -18.07 1.54 -7.56
N LYS A 827 -17.34 1.35 -8.67
CA LYS A 827 -16.88 0.03 -9.11
C LYS A 827 -16.10 -0.69 -8.01
N SER A 828 -15.15 -0.02 -7.39
CA SER A 828 -14.36 -0.56 -6.27
C SER A 828 -15.23 -0.96 -5.07
N THR A 829 -16.25 -0.15 -4.76
CA THR A 829 -17.18 -0.41 -3.65
C THR A 829 -18.07 -1.62 -3.93
N ILE A 830 -18.56 -1.76 -5.17
CA ILE A 830 -19.36 -2.91 -5.61
C ILE A 830 -18.51 -4.18 -5.60
N LEU A 831 -17.31 -4.16 -6.19
CA LEU A 831 -16.42 -5.33 -6.21
C LEU A 831 -16.13 -5.87 -4.79
N ALA A 832 -15.92 -4.97 -3.83
CA ALA A 832 -15.77 -5.34 -2.43
C ALA A 832 -17.07 -5.92 -1.84
N GLY A 833 -18.24 -5.34 -2.12
CA GLY A 833 -19.53 -5.87 -1.67
C GLY A 833 -19.82 -7.29 -2.19
N LEU A 834 -19.55 -7.54 -3.48
CA LEU A 834 -19.73 -8.85 -4.12
C LEU A 834 -18.92 -9.98 -3.48
N SER A 835 -17.77 -9.65 -2.86
CA SER A 835 -16.93 -10.61 -2.16
C SER A 835 -17.54 -11.12 -0.84
N CYS A 836 -18.57 -10.45 -0.31
CA CYS A 836 -19.20 -10.83 0.96
C CYS A 836 -20.23 -11.96 0.83
N SER A 837 -20.44 -12.51 -0.37
CA SER A 837 -21.34 -13.66 -0.57
C SER A 837 -20.92 -14.83 0.33
N LYS A 838 -21.92 -15.57 0.83
CA LYS A 838 -21.71 -16.80 1.60
C LYS A 838 -21.91 -18.06 0.77
N LYS A 839 -22.13 -17.92 -0.54
CA LYS A 839 -22.35 -19.04 -1.47
C LYS A 839 -21.02 -19.41 -2.13
N LEU A 840 -20.47 -20.58 -1.81
CA LEU A 840 -19.16 -21.03 -2.30
C LEU A 840 -19.06 -21.03 -3.84
N TRP A 841 -20.12 -21.42 -4.55
CA TRP A 841 -20.11 -21.46 -6.01
C TRP A 841 -20.08 -20.05 -6.62
N ILE A 842 -20.69 -19.04 -5.98
CA ILE A 842 -20.62 -17.64 -6.42
C ILE A 842 -19.21 -17.09 -6.22
N LEU A 843 -18.58 -17.38 -5.07
CA LEU A 843 -17.21 -16.95 -4.81
C LEU A 843 -16.21 -17.60 -5.78
N ASN A 844 -16.37 -18.88 -6.09
CA ASN A 844 -15.54 -19.56 -7.10
C ASN A 844 -15.74 -18.99 -8.51
N ARG A 845 -16.99 -18.68 -8.91
CA ARG A 845 -17.28 -17.97 -10.16
C ARG A 845 -16.53 -16.62 -10.19
N TYR A 846 -16.58 -15.88 -9.10
CA TYR A 846 -15.94 -14.56 -8.99
C TYR A 846 -14.41 -14.63 -9.00
N LEU A 847 -13.80 -15.61 -8.32
CA LEU A 847 -12.36 -15.88 -8.37
C LEU A 847 -11.90 -16.17 -9.81
N ASN A 848 -12.62 -17.01 -10.54
CA ASN A 848 -12.29 -17.27 -11.95
C ASN A 848 -12.31 -15.97 -12.78
N MET A 849 -13.36 -15.15 -12.64
CA MET A 849 -13.48 -13.87 -13.35
C MET A 849 -12.30 -12.93 -13.07
N SER A 850 -11.73 -12.96 -11.86
CA SER A 850 -10.62 -12.08 -11.45
C SER A 850 -9.29 -12.35 -12.17
N LEU A 851 -9.14 -13.50 -12.80
CA LEU A 851 -7.96 -13.90 -13.59
C LEU A 851 -8.30 -14.19 -15.06
N THR A 852 -9.49 -13.78 -15.51
CA THR A 852 -9.94 -14.02 -16.89
C THR A 852 -9.95 -12.70 -17.66
N GLU A 853 -9.18 -12.64 -18.74
CA GLU A 853 -9.22 -11.50 -19.66
C GLU A 853 -10.62 -11.35 -20.27
N GLY A 854 -11.08 -10.11 -20.41
CA GLY A 854 -12.40 -9.82 -20.95
C GLY A 854 -13.57 -10.14 -20.01
N SER A 855 -13.33 -10.54 -18.75
CA SER A 855 -14.40 -10.79 -17.76
C SER A 855 -15.18 -9.54 -17.35
N GLY A 856 -14.72 -8.35 -17.75
CA GLY A 856 -15.17 -7.05 -17.27
C GLY A 856 -14.38 -6.53 -16.07
N ILE A 857 -13.58 -7.38 -15.40
CA ILE A 857 -12.68 -6.99 -14.31
C ILE A 857 -11.32 -6.62 -14.92
N ARG A 858 -10.85 -5.40 -14.65
CA ARG A 858 -9.51 -4.96 -15.07
C ARG A 858 -8.44 -5.73 -14.31
N SER A 859 -7.28 -5.97 -14.92
CA SER A 859 -6.17 -6.70 -14.29
C SER A 859 -5.72 -6.08 -12.97
N GLN A 860 -5.69 -4.73 -12.89
CA GLN A 860 -5.40 -3.99 -11.65
C GLN A 860 -6.42 -4.24 -10.51
N ASP A 861 -7.64 -4.67 -10.84
CA ASP A 861 -8.73 -4.95 -9.90
C ASP A 861 -8.81 -6.43 -9.50
N GLY A 862 -8.31 -7.34 -10.34
CA GLY A 862 -8.32 -8.79 -10.09
C GLY A 862 -7.71 -9.16 -8.74
N ARG A 863 -6.55 -8.59 -8.41
CA ARG A 863 -5.89 -8.76 -7.10
C ARG A 863 -6.79 -8.32 -5.94
N SER A 864 -7.50 -7.20 -6.09
CA SER A 864 -8.39 -6.68 -5.05
C SER A 864 -9.57 -7.62 -4.82
N VAL A 865 -10.12 -8.21 -5.88
CA VAL A 865 -11.17 -9.24 -5.80
C VAL A 865 -10.69 -10.45 -5.01
N VAL A 866 -9.55 -11.03 -5.40
CA VAL A 866 -8.97 -12.19 -4.69
C VAL A 866 -8.74 -11.86 -3.21
N SER A 867 -8.16 -10.70 -2.92
CA SER A 867 -7.85 -10.26 -1.55
C SER A 867 -9.11 -10.08 -0.69
N ASN A 868 -10.19 -9.54 -1.27
CA ASN A 868 -11.46 -9.37 -0.56
C ASN A 868 -12.14 -10.72 -0.30
N ILE A 869 -12.09 -11.68 -1.24
CA ILE A 869 -12.64 -13.03 -1.03
C ILE A 869 -11.80 -13.82 -0.01
N ALA A 870 -10.48 -13.68 -0.02
CA ALA A 870 -9.61 -14.30 1.00
C ALA A 870 -9.90 -13.79 2.42
N SER A 871 -10.43 -12.57 2.54
CA SER A 871 -10.83 -11.96 3.82
C SER A 871 -12.26 -12.36 4.25
N ASN A 872 -13.00 -13.07 3.40
CA ASN A 872 -14.31 -13.62 3.75
C ASN A 872 -14.12 -14.94 4.50
N ASN A 873 -14.83 -15.13 5.62
CA ASN A 873 -14.69 -16.31 6.47
C ASN A 873 -14.97 -17.64 5.75
N VAL A 874 -15.86 -17.67 4.74
CA VAL A 874 -16.07 -18.86 3.89
C VAL A 874 -15.21 -18.85 2.63
N GLY A 875 -14.64 -17.69 2.28
CA GLY A 875 -13.81 -17.48 1.09
C GLY A 875 -12.33 -17.77 1.31
N ARG A 876 -11.83 -17.66 2.56
CA ARG A 876 -10.41 -17.81 2.93
C ARG A 876 -9.77 -19.09 2.37
N ASP A 877 -10.37 -20.24 2.66
CA ASP A 877 -9.76 -21.53 2.32
C ASP A 877 -9.88 -21.82 0.81
N ILE A 878 -11.06 -21.57 0.20
CA ILE A 878 -11.25 -21.76 -1.24
C ILE A 878 -10.35 -20.84 -2.08
N THR A 879 -10.00 -19.67 -1.57
CA THR A 879 -9.12 -18.75 -2.28
C THR A 879 -7.69 -19.27 -2.30
N PHE A 880 -7.20 -19.82 -1.18
CA PHE A 880 -5.87 -20.41 -1.14
C PHE A 880 -5.79 -21.66 -2.03
N ASP A 881 -6.81 -22.51 -2.02
CA ASP A 881 -6.91 -23.65 -2.93
C ASP A 881 -6.86 -23.22 -4.40
N PHE A 882 -7.66 -22.21 -4.76
CA PHE A 882 -7.70 -21.66 -6.11
C PHE A 882 -6.35 -21.12 -6.57
N ILE A 883 -5.63 -20.38 -5.70
CA ILE A 883 -4.30 -19.84 -6.02
C ILE A 883 -3.26 -20.94 -6.15
N ARG A 884 -3.30 -21.95 -5.26
CA ARG A 884 -2.41 -23.12 -5.31
C ARG A 884 -2.62 -23.92 -6.60
N GLU A 885 -3.86 -24.13 -7.01
CA GLU A 885 -4.20 -24.86 -8.24
C GLU A 885 -3.82 -24.07 -9.51
N LYS A 886 -3.99 -22.74 -9.49
CA LYS A 886 -3.80 -21.89 -10.66
C LYS A 886 -2.52 -21.05 -10.64
N TRP A 887 -1.50 -21.46 -9.89
CA TRP A 887 -0.33 -20.61 -9.66
C TRP A 887 0.38 -20.19 -10.95
N ASP A 888 0.55 -21.10 -11.91
CA ASP A 888 1.16 -20.76 -13.21
C ASP A 888 0.31 -19.73 -13.98
N VAL A 889 -1.02 -19.84 -13.94
CA VAL A 889 -1.93 -18.84 -14.56
C VAL A 889 -1.80 -17.47 -13.87
N VAL A 890 -1.63 -17.45 -12.55
CA VAL A 890 -1.41 -16.21 -11.79
C VAL A 890 -0.09 -15.56 -12.20
N LEU A 891 0.98 -16.34 -12.35
CA LEU A 891 2.28 -15.84 -12.78
C LEU A 891 2.22 -15.25 -14.19
N ASP A 892 1.53 -15.93 -15.11
CA ASP A 892 1.35 -15.45 -16.49
C ASP A 892 0.48 -14.18 -16.53
N TYR A 893 -0.64 -14.18 -15.80
CA TYR A 893 -1.59 -13.06 -15.79
C TYR A 893 -1.01 -11.78 -15.17
N TYR A 894 -0.14 -11.91 -14.16
CA TYR A 894 0.55 -10.79 -13.53
C TYR A 894 2.03 -10.69 -13.94
N ALA A 895 2.40 -11.28 -15.09
CA ALA A 895 3.78 -11.29 -15.57
C ALA A 895 4.36 -9.86 -15.58
N GLY A 896 5.54 -9.70 -14.97
CA GLY A 896 6.22 -8.40 -14.86
C GLY A 896 5.75 -7.50 -13.70
N SER A 897 4.71 -7.87 -12.93
CA SER A 897 4.22 -7.10 -11.77
C SER A 897 4.50 -7.80 -10.43
N SER A 898 5.75 -7.67 -9.94
CA SER A 898 6.17 -8.14 -8.61
C SER A 898 5.25 -7.64 -7.49
N PHE A 899 4.85 -6.36 -7.56
CA PHE A 899 3.92 -5.75 -6.61
C PHE A 899 2.55 -6.45 -6.57
N ALA A 900 2.03 -6.88 -7.72
CA ALA A 900 0.76 -7.61 -7.78
C ALA A 900 0.88 -8.98 -7.11
N ILE A 901 1.96 -9.73 -7.39
CA ILE A 901 2.20 -11.08 -6.85
C ILE A 901 2.40 -11.04 -5.33
N SER A 902 3.36 -10.25 -4.83
CA SER A 902 3.63 -10.12 -3.40
C SER A 902 2.37 -9.71 -2.64
N GLY A 903 1.65 -8.74 -3.21
CA GLY A 903 0.43 -8.24 -2.63
C GLY A 903 -0.78 -9.19 -2.67
N LEU A 904 -0.81 -10.13 -3.61
CA LEU A 904 -1.79 -11.22 -3.66
C LEU A 904 -1.49 -12.23 -2.53
N LEU A 905 -0.25 -12.73 -2.48
CA LEU A 905 0.19 -13.72 -1.48
C LEU A 905 0.00 -13.20 -0.05
N LYS A 906 0.35 -11.94 0.21
CA LYS A 906 0.14 -11.27 1.49
C LYS A 906 -1.30 -11.39 2.02
N ASN A 907 -2.30 -11.32 1.13
CA ASN A 907 -3.71 -11.36 1.50
C ASN A 907 -4.33 -12.76 1.48
N VAL A 908 -3.74 -13.70 0.74
CA VAL A 908 -4.23 -15.09 0.64
C VAL A 908 -3.67 -15.96 1.77
N LEU A 909 -2.43 -15.68 2.19
CA LEU A 909 -1.71 -16.45 3.20
C LEU A 909 -1.87 -15.91 4.63
N LYS A 910 -2.53 -14.75 4.80
CA LYS A 910 -2.77 -14.18 6.14
C LYS A 910 -3.76 -15.04 6.94
N ASP A 911 -3.90 -14.69 8.22
CA ASP A 911 -4.98 -15.15 9.09
C ASP A 911 -4.96 -16.66 9.41
N ARG A 912 -3.78 -17.28 9.29
CA ARG A 912 -3.51 -18.70 9.59
C ARG A 912 -3.16 -18.88 11.06
N ASN A 913 -3.74 -19.86 11.73
CA ASN A 913 -3.55 -20.06 13.18
C ASN A 913 -3.60 -21.53 13.63
N THR A 914 -3.47 -22.48 12.70
CA THR A 914 -3.37 -23.91 12.98
C THR A 914 -2.10 -24.50 12.38
N GLN A 915 -1.60 -25.60 12.95
CA GLN A 915 -0.42 -26.27 12.38
C GLN A 915 -0.70 -26.75 10.95
N PHE A 916 -1.91 -27.28 10.71
CA PHE A 916 -2.36 -27.72 9.39
C PHE A 916 -2.25 -26.59 8.34
N ASP A 917 -2.75 -25.39 8.67
CA ASP A 917 -2.64 -24.22 7.78
C ASP A 917 -1.18 -23.89 7.43
N ILE A 918 -0.25 -24.03 8.38
CA ILE A 918 1.17 -23.74 8.17
C ILE A 918 1.83 -24.80 7.31
N ASP A 919 1.53 -26.08 7.57
CA ASP A 919 2.05 -27.18 6.79
C ASP A 919 1.65 -27.05 5.31
N GLU A 920 0.42 -26.60 5.03
CA GLU A 920 -0.02 -26.35 3.65
C GLU A 920 0.74 -25.18 2.97
N ILE A 921 1.10 -24.13 3.72
CA ILE A 921 1.88 -23.01 3.20
C ILE A 921 3.33 -23.43 2.94
N VAL A 922 3.93 -24.21 3.84
CA VAL A 922 5.27 -24.78 3.66
C VAL A 922 5.28 -25.68 2.44
N GLN A 923 4.29 -26.56 2.29
CA GLN A 923 4.17 -27.41 1.11
C GLN A 923 3.98 -26.58 -0.18
N PHE A 924 3.19 -25.50 -0.14
CA PHE A 924 3.08 -24.58 -1.27
C PHE A 924 4.43 -23.93 -1.62
N GLN A 925 5.21 -23.52 -0.60
CA GLN A 925 6.54 -22.97 -0.79
C GLN A 925 7.50 -23.96 -1.45
N GLU A 926 7.53 -25.21 -0.96
CA GLU A 926 8.35 -26.30 -1.51
C GLU A 926 7.96 -26.63 -2.95
N ASN A 927 6.65 -26.72 -3.23
CA ASN A 927 6.14 -27.03 -4.57
C ASN A 927 6.42 -25.92 -5.60
N GLN A 928 6.60 -24.67 -5.15
CA GLN A 928 6.82 -23.50 -6.00
C GLN A 928 8.24 -22.92 -5.84
N GLU A 929 9.18 -23.72 -5.36
CA GLU A 929 10.58 -23.32 -5.21
C GLU A 929 11.13 -22.79 -6.54
N GLY A 930 11.79 -21.64 -6.51
CA GLY A 930 12.30 -20.94 -7.70
C GLY A 930 11.25 -20.14 -8.50
N LYS A 931 9.95 -20.30 -8.26
CA LYS A 931 8.87 -19.55 -8.93
C LYS A 931 8.27 -18.40 -8.11
N LEU A 932 8.61 -18.29 -6.83
CA LEU A 932 8.01 -17.29 -5.93
C LEU A 932 8.57 -15.87 -6.10
N SER A 933 9.81 -15.71 -6.57
CA SER A 933 10.47 -14.40 -6.76
C SER A 933 10.27 -13.47 -5.54
N THR A 934 9.84 -12.22 -5.74
CA THR A 934 9.51 -11.23 -4.68
C THR A 934 8.40 -11.68 -3.71
N GLY A 935 7.67 -12.75 -4.02
CA GLY A 935 6.67 -13.36 -3.15
C GLY A 935 7.27 -14.16 -1.99
N GLN A 936 8.54 -14.54 -2.06
CA GLN A 936 9.19 -15.39 -1.05
C GLN A 936 9.18 -14.75 0.35
N ARG A 937 9.42 -13.43 0.44
CA ARG A 937 9.33 -12.69 1.70
C ARG A 937 7.93 -12.73 2.30
N GLU A 938 6.89 -12.61 1.48
CA GLU A 938 5.49 -12.64 1.93
C GLU A 938 5.10 -14.03 2.46
N VAL A 939 5.60 -15.10 1.82
CA VAL A 939 5.43 -16.48 2.32
C VAL A 939 6.14 -16.66 3.67
N LYS A 940 7.40 -16.20 3.80
CA LYS A 940 8.15 -16.25 5.08
C LYS A 940 7.42 -15.49 6.18
N GLN A 941 6.95 -14.28 5.90
CA GLN A 941 6.15 -13.48 6.84
C GLN A 941 4.84 -14.18 7.22
N ALA A 942 4.18 -14.85 6.28
CA ALA A 942 2.95 -15.59 6.57
C ALA A 942 3.20 -16.78 7.49
N ILE A 943 4.28 -17.53 7.27
CA ILE A 943 4.69 -18.65 8.13
C ILE A 943 5.02 -18.14 9.54
N GLU A 944 5.87 -17.12 9.68
CA GLU A 944 6.22 -16.51 10.98
C GLU A 944 4.97 -16.03 11.72
N LYS A 945 4.09 -15.27 11.04
CA LYS A 945 2.83 -14.79 11.62
C LYS A 945 1.94 -15.95 12.05
N GLY A 946 1.80 -17.00 11.23
CA GLY A 946 0.95 -18.12 11.57
C GLY A 946 1.48 -18.96 12.74
N GLN A 947 2.80 -19.11 12.86
CA GLN A 947 3.45 -19.72 14.03
C GLN A 947 3.19 -18.89 15.30
N ASN A 948 3.36 -17.56 15.23
CA ASN A 948 3.03 -16.64 16.32
C ASN A 948 1.55 -16.73 16.71
N ASN A 949 0.65 -16.83 15.73
CA ASN A 949 -0.79 -17.00 15.98
C ASN A 949 -1.10 -18.34 16.67
N ILE A 950 -0.43 -19.44 16.32
CA ILE A 950 -0.58 -20.74 16.99
C ILE A 950 -0.14 -20.65 18.45
N GLN A 951 1.01 -20.03 18.72
CA GLN A 951 1.50 -19.84 20.08
C GLN A 951 0.54 -18.96 20.89
N TRP A 952 0.06 -17.88 20.28
CA TRP A 952 -0.93 -17.00 20.88
C TRP A 952 -2.22 -17.75 21.25
N MET A 953 -2.73 -18.60 20.36
CA MET A 953 -3.91 -19.43 20.63
C MET A 953 -3.68 -20.36 21.82
N LYS A 954 -2.50 -21.00 21.91
CA LYS A 954 -2.15 -21.87 23.05
C LYS A 954 -2.09 -21.11 24.38
N ALA A 955 -1.51 -19.92 24.37
CA ALA A 955 -1.29 -19.14 25.60
C ALA A 955 -2.56 -18.41 26.09
N ASN A 956 -3.40 -17.90 25.17
CA ASN A 956 -4.39 -16.88 25.51
C ASN A 956 -5.85 -17.31 25.31
N TYR A 957 -6.12 -18.38 24.54
CA TYR A 957 -7.48 -18.76 24.17
C TYR A 957 -8.41 -18.96 25.38
N LEU A 958 -7.97 -19.72 26.39
CA LEU A 958 -8.78 -20.02 27.57
C LEU A 958 -9.04 -18.76 28.41
N THR A 959 -8.00 -17.96 28.66
CA THR A 959 -8.11 -16.70 29.42
C THR A 959 -9.12 -15.75 28.77
N ILE A 960 -9.05 -15.59 27.45
CA ILE A 960 -9.99 -14.73 26.71
C ILE A 960 -11.39 -15.35 26.76
N TYR A 961 -11.53 -16.64 26.52
CA TYR A 961 -12.85 -17.30 26.51
C TYR A 961 -13.56 -17.20 27.88
N ASP A 962 -12.84 -17.42 28.97
CA ASP A 962 -13.37 -17.33 30.33
C ASP A 962 -13.71 -15.88 30.70
N TYR A 963 -12.87 -14.92 30.31
CA TYR A 963 -13.17 -13.49 30.48
C TYR A 963 -14.47 -13.10 29.75
N LEU A 964 -14.61 -13.49 28.49
CA LEU A 964 -15.81 -13.19 27.68
C LEU A 964 -17.07 -13.81 28.31
N LYS A 965 -17.01 -15.05 28.80
CA LYS A 965 -18.12 -15.70 29.50
C LYS A 965 -18.51 -14.97 30.78
N ALA A 966 -17.52 -14.61 31.60
CA ALA A 966 -17.76 -13.91 32.86
C ALA A 966 -18.47 -12.58 32.60
N ARG A 967 -17.95 -11.77 31.67
CA ARG A 967 -18.52 -10.47 31.31
C ARG A 967 -19.91 -10.57 30.69
N ASN A 968 -20.14 -11.53 29.80
CA ASN A 968 -21.47 -11.76 29.23
C ASN A 968 -22.52 -12.22 30.26
N THR A 969 -22.08 -12.76 31.41
CA THR A 969 -22.97 -13.19 32.49
C THR A 969 -23.27 -12.03 33.45
N GLU A 970 -22.28 -11.21 33.78
CA GLU A 970 -22.45 -9.99 34.59
C GLU A 970 -23.38 -8.97 33.91
N GLY A 971 -23.25 -8.80 32.59
CA GLY A 971 -24.12 -7.92 31.81
C GLY A 971 -25.60 -8.36 31.74
N ARG A 972 -25.95 -9.58 32.16
CA ARG A 972 -27.35 -10.05 32.26
C ARG A 972 -28.02 -9.70 33.59
N LYS A 973 -27.27 -9.17 34.57
CA LYS A 973 -27.80 -8.79 35.89
C LYS A 973 -28.24 -7.32 35.97
N PHE A 974 -28.16 -6.57 34.87
CA PHE A 974 -28.59 -5.17 34.77
C PHE A 974 -29.68 -5.00 33.73
#